data_AF-A0A3D3LET5-F1
#
_entry.id   AF-A0A3D3LET5-F1
#
_cell.length_a   1.000
_cell.length_b   1.000
_cell.length_c   1.000
_cell.angle_alpha   90.00
_cell.angle_beta   90.00
_cell.angle_gamma   90.00
#
_symmetry.space_group_name_H-M   'P 1'
#
loop_
_entity.id
_entity.type
_entity.pdbx_description
1 polymer ?
#
loop_
_entity_poly.entity_id
_entity_poly.type
_entity_poly.pdbx_seq_one_letter_code
_entity_poly.pdbx_strand_id
1 'polypeptide(L)'
;MNAIYDSHIIKWQNVRWGQDGQRLLETLKTCRGSQVITRVKQSGRMIEVAHPVEDLAGRLRQGHVNLQQSFDVELITREPAWMETAGKSPVAMEEKFVDRHDENQLQWNGERGTGCLAAGRLRNAPMFFRSNGMHADLVDLFPGKTLFLVLNGGSLAGFDWGRLKKPGICSFGVNNGAHAFRPNFWTCVDDPTRFMPSIWEDPAIMKFVPMAHFEKPVWDSAAGTFSKRRVREFSNVFGYRRNEAFHAAQWLFEDTINWGNHSKRGGGRSVMLAALRIAFLLGFRRVCLLGCDFHMDEKHRYWFEEDRTKSAISNNQNSYQIMTGYFEQLRPHFEEADFKILNCNPESRLKVFPQADLDEELKAAEIDVSASTAGMYVDRYKDSKPKPQAPARQPTPAPQLRKSPVPGLKNGRKADLPLLNHLIRVIQSSPARSEPFVHLRLESVFPAEIYRSMLEKLPEDSAYHELRHRDAIQPDGRSARLRFGFGAEEMGRLPAPHRAFWLNIFSALQDRRVEAAFLNALKEGFRHRFGEVSDKVVLRPVIELIRDLPGYRIGVHTDIFQKAITVQFYLPADASQKELGTTYYRRAAGGGFAEFEKMEFMPATGHAFAVHDHSFHGVDTPIPPGEARNSLMLTYYLRK
;
A
#
# COMPACT_ATOMS: atom_id res chain seq x y z
N MET A 1 1.32 -1.45 38.90
CA MET A 1 2.25 -0.50 38.25
C MET A 1 1.82 -0.38 36.81
N ASN A 2 1.31 0.78 36.40
CA ASN A 2 0.81 1.01 35.04
C ASN A 2 1.87 1.81 34.27
N ALA A 3 2.59 1.16 33.36
CA ALA A 3 3.45 1.84 32.38
C ALA A 3 2.60 2.18 31.15
N ILE A 4 2.58 3.44 30.76
CA ILE A 4 2.00 3.91 29.48
C ILE A 4 3.11 3.84 28.45
N TYR A 5 2.90 3.13 27.35
CA TYR A 5 3.88 2.94 26.30
C TYR A 5 3.82 4.07 25.27
N ASP A 6 4.83 4.94 25.31
CA ASP A 6 5.21 5.90 24.26
C ASP A 6 6.73 5.75 24.10
N SER A 7 7.22 5.48 22.89
CA SER A 7 8.39 4.62 22.63
C SER A 7 9.80 5.11 23.04
N HIS A 8 9.92 6.13 23.90
CA HIS A 8 11.22 6.69 24.33
C HIS A 8 11.30 7.07 25.82
N ILE A 9 10.21 6.89 26.60
CA ILE A 9 10.19 7.27 28.02
C ILE A 9 9.52 6.17 28.84
N ILE A 10 10.27 5.54 29.73
CA ILE A 10 9.76 4.53 30.65
C ILE A 10 9.53 5.19 32.02
N LYS A 11 8.31 5.13 32.54
CA LYS A 11 7.95 5.78 33.81
C LYS A 11 7.56 4.76 34.86
N TRP A 12 8.10 4.92 36.05
CA TRP A 12 7.71 4.24 37.27
C TRP A 12 7.17 5.26 38.26
N GLN A 13 6.05 4.94 38.90
CA GLN A 13 5.45 5.79 39.92
C GLN A 13 5.43 5.06 41.26
N ASN A 14 5.65 5.81 42.34
CA ASN A 14 5.66 5.33 43.72
C ASN A 14 6.69 4.22 44.03
N VAL A 15 7.87 4.27 43.41
CA VAL A 15 8.98 3.34 43.63
C VAL A 15 9.44 3.39 45.08
N ARG A 16 9.46 2.23 45.78
CA ARG A 16 10.03 2.11 47.13
C ARG A 16 11.35 1.38 47.06
N TRP A 17 12.46 2.06 47.30
CA TRP A 17 13.80 1.51 47.04
C TRP A 17 14.08 0.16 47.72
N GLY A 18 13.65 -0.01 48.98
CA GLY A 18 13.86 -1.27 49.71
C GLY A 18 13.13 -2.48 49.12
N GLN A 19 12.08 -2.27 48.33
CA GLN A 19 11.27 -3.33 47.70
C GLN A 19 11.54 -3.42 46.19
N ASP A 20 11.70 -2.27 45.52
CA ASP A 20 11.74 -2.15 44.06
C ASP A 20 13.13 -1.83 43.50
N GLY A 21 14.10 -1.48 44.36
CA GLY A 21 15.39 -0.93 43.95
C GLY A 21 16.26 -1.90 43.14
N GLN A 22 16.32 -3.18 43.53
CA GLN A 22 17.05 -4.20 42.76
C GLN A 22 16.46 -4.42 41.37
N ARG A 23 15.12 -4.46 41.28
CA ARG A 23 14.42 -4.64 40.01
C ARG A 23 14.60 -3.45 39.07
N LEU A 24 14.61 -2.24 39.63
CA LEU A 24 14.92 -1.02 38.88
C LEU A 24 16.36 -1.05 38.33
N LEU A 25 17.33 -1.49 39.14
CA LEU A 25 18.72 -1.66 38.73
C LEU A 25 18.87 -2.71 37.62
N GLU A 26 18.24 -3.87 37.74
CA GLU A 26 18.29 -4.92 36.71
C GLU A 26 17.67 -4.45 35.38
N THR A 27 16.54 -3.73 35.44
CA THR A 27 15.91 -3.15 34.25
C THR A 27 16.79 -2.10 33.58
N LEU A 28 17.52 -1.33 34.37
CA LEU A 28 18.51 -0.38 33.85
C LEU A 28 19.73 -1.07 33.22
N LYS A 29 20.14 -2.25 33.72
CA LYS A 29 21.26 -3.03 33.14
C LYS A 29 20.93 -3.58 31.76
N THR A 30 19.65 -3.81 31.47
CA THR A 30 19.19 -4.33 30.17
C THR A 30 18.94 -3.22 29.14
N CYS A 31 18.85 -1.96 29.57
CA CYS A 31 18.80 -0.82 28.67
C CYS A 31 20.18 -0.58 28.02
N ARG A 32 20.31 -0.88 26.72
CA ARG A 32 21.51 -0.53 25.93
C ARG A 32 21.28 0.75 25.12
N GLY A 33 22.21 1.69 25.25
CA GLY A 33 22.24 2.98 24.56
C GLY A 33 23.22 3.93 25.26
N SER A 34 24.00 4.71 24.50
CA SER A 34 25.08 5.56 25.05
C SER A 34 24.60 6.81 25.79
N GLN A 35 23.29 7.10 25.80
CA GLN A 35 22.69 8.23 26.52
C GLN A 35 21.29 7.87 27.06
N VAL A 36 21.25 7.38 28.30
CA VAL A 36 20.02 7.21 29.08
C VAL A 36 20.01 8.29 30.16
N ILE A 37 18.92 9.05 30.27
CA ILE A 37 18.75 10.08 31.31
C ILE A 37 17.71 9.56 32.30
N THR A 38 18.12 9.45 33.57
CA THR A 38 17.22 9.06 34.67
C THR A 38 16.74 10.31 35.39
N ARG A 39 15.45 10.62 35.29
CA ARG A 39 14.78 11.66 36.08
C ARG A 39 14.07 11.03 37.25
N VAL A 40 14.25 11.57 38.44
CA VAL A 40 13.54 11.14 39.64
C VAL A 40 12.74 12.28 40.22
N LYS A 41 11.47 12.02 40.51
CA LYS A 41 10.56 12.99 41.12
C LYS A 41 10.17 12.52 42.53
N GLN A 42 10.48 13.32 43.55
CA GLN A 42 10.05 13.04 44.92
C GLN A 42 9.60 14.34 45.60
N SER A 43 8.43 14.31 46.24
CA SER A 43 7.85 15.45 46.98
C SER A 43 7.81 16.75 46.16
N GLY A 44 7.48 16.65 44.86
CA GLY A 44 7.36 17.79 43.94
C GLY A 44 8.67 18.25 43.30
N ARG A 45 9.83 17.74 43.73
CA ARG A 45 11.14 18.08 43.17
C ARG A 45 11.57 17.07 42.11
N MET A 46 12.09 17.54 40.98
CA MET A 46 12.65 16.71 39.90
C MET A 46 14.19 16.77 39.93
N ILE A 47 14.83 15.62 39.84
CA ILE A 47 16.27 15.44 39.96
C ILE A 47 16.75 14.60 38.77
N GLU A 48 17.75 15.07 38.04
CA GLU A 48 18.36 14.32 36.95
C GLU A 48 19.63 13.62 37.42
N VAL A 49 19.77 12.34 37.06
CA VAL A 49 20.91 11.51 37.40
C VAL A 49 21.47 10.90 36.10
N ALA A 50 22.74 11.19 35.82
CA ALA A 50 23.47 10.62 34.69
C ALA A 50 23.81 9.13 34.93
N HIS A 51 23.83 8.34 33.84
CA HIS A 51 23.76 6.88 33.87
C HIS A 51 25.13 6.16 33.94
N PRO A 52 25.48 5.60 35.10
CA PRO A 52 26.16 4.29 35.15
C PRO A 52 25.41 3.34 36.09
N VAL A 53 25.11 2.14 35.61
CA VAL A 53 24.19 1.18 36.26
C VAL A 53 24.74 0.57 37.56
N GLU A 54 26.02 0.76 37.86
CA GLU A 54 26.70 0.06 38.95
C GLU A 54 26.47 0.68 40.35
N ASP A 55 26.16 1.99 40.45
CA ASP A 55 25.84 2.65 41.74
C ASP A 55 24.72 3.70 41.64
N LEU A 56 23.54 3.28 41.17
CA LEU A 56 22.37 4.17 41.13
C LEU A 56 21.91 4.58 42.54
N ALA A 57 22.02 3.70 43.53
CA ALA A 57 21.60 3.96 44.91
C ALA A 57 22.40 5.12 45.53
N GLY A 58 23.73 5.11 45.37
CA GLY A 58 24.62 6.17 45.84
C GLY A 58 24.31 7.48 45.14
N ARG A 59 24.09 7.48 43.82
CA ARG A 59 23.76 8.69 43.07
C ARG A 59 22.39 9.28 43.39
N LEU A 60 21.38 8.45 43.65
CA LEU A 60 20.07 8.92 44.11
C LEU A 60 20.20 9.61 45.48
N ARG A 61 21.01 9.06 46.39
CA ARG A 61 21.30 9.70 47.69
C ARG A 61 22.09 11.00 47.53
N GLN A 62 23.07 11.05 46.61
CA GLN A 62 23.80 12.28 46.28
C GLN A 62 22.89 13.35 45.67
N GLY A 63 21.88 12.96 44.90
CA GLY A 63 20.80 13.83 44.43
C GLY A 63 19.77 14.20 45.51
N HIS A 64 20.00 13.82 46.77
CA HIS A 64 19.11 14.01 47.92
C HIS A 64 17.73 13.33 47.79
N VAL A 65 17.61 12.24 47.04
CA VAL A 65 16.41 11.39 47.03
C VAL A 65 16.37 10.55 48.30
N ASN A 66 15.28 10.67 49.07
CA ASN A 66 15.07 9.86 50.27
C ASN A 66 14.54 8.48 49.88
N LEU A 67 15.43 7.50 49.87
CA LEU A 67 15.13 6.11 49.50
C LEU A 67 14.22 5.36 50.50
N GLN A 68 13.94 5.93 51.69
CA GLN A 68 12.97 5.39 52.65
C GLN A 68 11.52 5.80 52.32
N GLN A 69 11.34 6.74 51.40
CA GLN A 69 10.03 7.19 50.92
C GLN A 69 9.85 6.80 49.45
N SER A 70 8.62 6.81 48.96
CA SER A 70 8.35 6.52 47.56
C SER A 70 8.77 7.70 46.67
N PHE A 71 9.19 7.40 45.44
CA PHE A 71 9.52 8.39 44.42
C PHE A 71 9.16 7.89 43.03
N ASP A 72 8.97 8.79 42.08
CA ASP A 72 8.72 8.45 40.70
C ASP A 72 10.04 8.48 39.92
N VAL A 73 10.20 7.59 38.96
CA VAL A 73 11.38 7.51 38.10
C VAL A 73 10.94 7.56 36.65
N GLU A 74 11.54 8.42 35.86
CA GLU A 74 11.39 8.45 34.41
C GLU A 74 12.75 8.17 33.77
N LEU A 75 12.82 7.10 32.98
CA LEU A 75 13.97 6.78 32.15
C LEU A 75 13.69 7.22 30.72
N ILE A 76 14.55 8.08 30.20
CA ILE A 76 14.46 8.58 28.84
C ILE A 76 15.55 7.90 28.03
N THR A 77 15.16 7.12 27.02
CA THR A 77 16.08 6.40 26.11
C THR A 77 15.94 6.94 24.69
N ARG A 78 17.06 7.20 24.00
CA ARG A 78 17.05 7.72 22.62
C ARG A 78 16.79 6.65 21.55
N GLU A 79 16.94 5.37 21.88
CA GLU A 79 16.58 4.21 21.04
C GLU A 79 15.66 3.24 21.81
N PRO A 80 14.77 2.48 21.15
CA PRO A 80 13.86 1.55 21.80
C PRO A 80 14.61 0.31 22.31
N ALA A 81 14.61 0.11 23.63
CA ALA A 81 15.26 -1.05 24.26
C ALA A 81 14.44 -2.33 24.01
N TRP A 82 14.91 -3.18 23.11
CA TRP A 82 14.41 -4.55 22.94
C TRP A 82 15.12 -5.47 23.94
N MET A 83 14.37 -6.25 24.72
CA MET A 83 14.91 -7.24 25.65
C MET A 83 14.87 -8.64 25.02
N GLU A 84 16.02 -9.26 24.81
CA GLU A 84 16.13 -10.72 24.60
C GLU A 84 16.09 -11.43 25.95
N THR A 85 15.07 -12.24 26.21
CA THR A 85 15.06 -13.15 27.37
C THR A 85 15.76 -14.45 27.04
N ALA A 86 16.90 -14.70 27.68
CA ALA A 86 17.55 -15.99 27.71
C ALA A 86 16.74 -17.01 28.56
N GLY A 87 16.23 -18.03 27.89
CA GLY A 87 16.07 -19.40 28.41
C GLY A 87 15.19 -19.64 29.64
N LYS A 88 13.87 -19.81 29.44
CA LYS A 88 12.97 -20.89 29.93
C LYS A 88 11.50 -20.42 29.98
N SER A 89 10.60 -21.20 29.36
CA SER A 89 9.13 -21.08 29.48
C SER A 89 8.59 -21.74 30.77
N PRO A 90 7.29 -21.64 31.09
CA PRO A 90 6.49 -20.43 31.28
C PRO A 90 5.61 -20.52 32.55
N VAL A 91 5.23 -19.40 33.17
CA VAL A 91 3.86 -19.25 33.72
C VAL A 91 3.38 -17.83 33.42
N ALA A 92 2.18 -17.77 32.84
CA ALA A 92 1.58 -16.63 32.19
C ALA A 92 1.05 -15.56 33.17
N MET A 93 1.05 -14.30 32.74
CA MET A 93 -0.21 -13.58 32.57
C MET A 93 -0.12 -12.59 31.41
N GLU A 94 -1.13 -12.73 30.55
CA GLU A 94 -1.56 -11.99 29.36
C GLU A 94 -1.91 -10.52 29.68
N GLU A 95 -2.05 -9.58 28.73
CA GLU A 95 -2.31 -9.66 27.30
C GLU A 95 -2.03 -8.26 26.70
N LYS A 96 -1.54 -8.18 25.45
CA LYS A 96 -2.22 -7.43 24.38
C LYS A 96 -1.46 -7.39 23.04
N PHE A 97 -2.30 -7.36 22.02
CA PHE A 97 -2.10 -6.99 20.62
C PHE A 97 -1.47 -8.07 19.73
N VAL A 98 -2.26 -8.45 18.72
CA VAL A 98 -2.03 -9.49 17.70
C VAL A 98 -2.41 -10.91 18.15
N ASP A 99 -3.24 -11.57 17.34
CA ASP A 99 -3.46 -13.01 17.41
C ASP A 99 -2.13 -13.71 17.10
N ARG A 100 -1.44 -14.17 18.15
CA ARG A 100 -0.10 -14.78 18.06
C ARG A 100 -0.07 -16.00 17.14
N HIS A 101 -1.21 -16.62 16.85
CA HIS A 101 -1.20 -17.83 16.03
C HIS A 101 -0.92 -17.52 14.55
N ASP A 102 -1.38 -16.37 14.07
CA ASP A 102 -1.14 -15.87 12.70
C ASP A 102 0.27 -15.34 12.50
N GLU A 103 0.79 -14.64 13.51
CA GLU A 103 2.12 -14.06 13.45
C GLU A 103 3.22 -15.13 13.51
N ASN A 104 2.97 -16.22 14.24
CA ASN A 104 3.88 -17.35 14.35
C ASN A 104 3.91 -18.25 13.09
N GLN A 105 2.92 -18.15 12.20
CA GLN A 105 2.89 -18.87 10.92
C GLN A 105 3.71 -18.17 9.81
N LEU A 106 4.19 -16.95 10.05
CA LEU A 106 4.74 -16.05 9.02
C LEU A 106 6.27 -15.96 8.96
N GLN A 107 7.03 -16.82 9.65
CA GLN A 107 8.50 -16.74 9.58
C GLN A 107 9.12 -17.21 8.26
N TRP A 108 8.34 -17.65 7.27
CA TRP A 108 8.84 -18.01 5.95
C TRP A 108 7.92 -17.50 4.85
N ASN A 109 8.04 -16.23 4.50
CA ASN A 109 8.01 -15.69 3.12
C ASN A 109 8.07 -14.16 3.17
N GLY A 110 8.92 -13.59 2.30
CA GLY A 110 9.41 -12.22 2.39
C GLY A 110 8.35 -11.10 2.35
N GLU A 111 8.73 -10.03 3.02
CA GLU A 111 8.38 -8.62 2.78
C GLU A 111 6.89 -8.22 2.90
N ARG A 112 6.55 -7.74 4.10
CA ARG A 112 5.46 -6.78 4.31
C ARG A 112 5.72 -5.55 3.43
N GLY A 113 4.79 -5.18 2.55
CA GLY A 113 4.71 -3.84 1.97
C GLY A 113 4.77 -3.68 0.45
N THR A 114 4.86 -4.75 -0.36
CA THR A 114 4.93 -4.58 -1.82
C THR A 114 3.56 -4.40 -2.46
N GLY A 115 3.41 -3.25 -3.09
CA GLY A 115 2.27 -2.88 -3.88
C GLY A 115 2.50 -3.04 -5.38
N CYS A 116 1.61 -3.74 -6.10
CA CYS A 116 1.69 -3.90 -7.56
C CYS A 116 0.70 -2.94 -8.25
N LEU A 117 1.17 -2.17 -9.24
CA LEU A 117 0.33 -1.36 -10.11
C LEU A 117 -0.37 -2.26 -11.15
N ALA A 118 -1.70 -2.33 -11.08
CA ALA A 118 -2.56 -2.87 -12.13
C ALA A 118 -3.70 -1.87 -12.39
N ALA A 119 -3.99 -1.59 -13.67
CA ALA A 119 -5.10 -0.73 -14.10
C ALA A 119 -5.19 0.67 -13.45
N GLY A 120 -4.05 1.30 -13.12
CA GLY A 120 -4.03 2.68 -12.60
C GLY A 120 -4.39 2.83 -11.12
N ARG A 121 -4.43 1.74 -10.34
CA ARG A 121 -4.63 1.78 -8.89
C ARG A 121 -3.39 1.24 -8.17
N LEU A 122 -2.90 1.99 -7.16
CA LEU A 122 -1.82 1.57 -6.27
C LEU A 122 -2.37 0.48 -5.33
N ARG A 123 -1.98 -0.78 -5.51
CA ARG A 123 -2.31 -1.84 -4.52
C ARG A 123 -1.25 -1.76 -3.43
N ASN A 124 -1.58 -1.80 -2.14
CA ASN A 124 -0.59 -1.86 -1.05
C ASN A 124 -0.74 -3.21 -0.35
N ALA A 125 0.33 -4.00 -0.33
CA ALA A 125 0.47 -5.32 0.28
C ALA A 125 -0.27 -6.51 -0.40
N PRO A 126 0.31 -7.72 -0.34
CA PRO A 126 -0.39 -8.98 -0.56
C PRO A 126 -1.71 -9.04 0.23
N MET A 127 -2.84 -9.24 -0.47
CA MET A 127 -4.17 -9.31 0.17
C MET A 127 -4.61 -10.74 0.47
N PHE A 128 -4.22 -11.69 -0.39
CA PHE A 128 -4.57 -13.09 -0.28
C PHE A 128 -3.34 -13.98 -0.21
N PHE A 129 -3.40 -15.02 0.61
CA PHE A 129 -2.28 -15.88 0.93
C PHE A 129 -2.64 -17.36 0.76
N ARG A 130 -1.70 -18.16 0.28
CA ARG A 130 -1.80 -19.62 0.32
C ARG A 130 -1.39 -20.14 1.70
N SER A 131 -1.68 -21.41 1.95
CA SER A 131 -1.33 -22.11 3.21
C SER A 131 0.16 -22.07 3.55
N ASN A 132 1.04 -21.94 2.55
CA ASN A 132 2.48 -21.80 2.73
C ASN A 132 2.95 -20.34 2.89
N GLY A 133 2.03 -19.41 3.13
CA GLY A 133 2.31 -17.98 3.29
C GLY A 133 2.63 -17.23 1.99
N MET A 134 2.68 -17.90 0.83
CA MET A 134 2.91 -17.23 -0.44
C MET A 134 1.71 -16.36 -0.83
N HIS A 135 2.00 -15.18 -1.38
CA HIS A 135 0.98 -14.33 -1.97
C HIS A 135 0.26 -15.03 -3.14
N ALA A 136 -1.06 -14.91 -3.16
CA ALA A 136 -1.91 -15.23 -4.30
C ALA A 136 -2.51 -13.93 -4.85
N ASP A 137 -2.06 -13.49 -6.03
CA ASP A 137 -2.62 -12.31 -6.68
C ASP A 137 -3.97 -12.66 -7.31
N LEU A 138 -5.04 -12.42 -6.56
CA LEU A 138 -6.43 -12.62 -7.00
C LEU A 138 -7.15 -11.30 -7.29
N VAL A 139 -6.45 -10.17 -7.24
CA VAL A 139 -7.07 -8.85 -7.29
C VAL A 139 -7.37 -8.46 -8.74
N ASP A 140 -8.57 -7.93 -8.99
CA ASP A 140 -9.16 -7.59 -10.29
C ASP A 140 -9.27 -8.77 -11.30
N LEU A 141 -9.63 -9.97 -10.84
CA LEU A 141 -9.91 -11.12 -11.71
C LEU A 141 -11.26 -11.05 -12.44
N PHE A 142 -12.22 -10.30 -11.91
CA PHE A 142 -13.60 -10.24 -12.42
C PHE A 142 -14.06 -8.82 -12.81
N PRO A 143 -13.25 -8.04 -13.55
CA PRO A 143 -13.62 -6.68 -13.94
C PRO A 143 -14.85 -6.72 -14.86
N GLY A 144 -15.79 -5.79 -14.62
CA GLY A 144 -17.00 -5.65 -15.43
C GLY A 144 -18.05 -6.75 -15.26
N LYS A 145 -17.86 -7.69 -14.32
CA LYS A 145 -18.87 -8.70 -13.98
C LYS A 145 -19.74 -8.23 -12.81
N THR A 146 -20.97 -8.74 -12.77
CA THR A 146 -21.91 -8.56 -11.65
C THR A 146 -21.77 -9.72 -10.68
N LEU A 147 -21.68 -9.42 -9.38
CA LEU A 147 -21.67 -10.41 -8.32
C LEU A 147 -23.00 -10.46 -7.58
N PHE A 148 -23.53 -11.66 -7.36
CA PHE A 148 -24.70 -11.90 -6.51
C PHE A 148 -24.23 -12.39 -5.13
N LEU A 149 -24.21 -11.48 -4.16
CA LEU A 149 -23.82 -11.77 -2.77
C LEU A 149 -25.04 -12.28 -1.99
N VAL A 150 -25.02 -13.57 -1.69
CA VAL A 150 -26.09 -14.29 -1.00
C VAL A 150 -25.81 -14.31 0.50
N LEU A 151 -26.61 -13.54 1.24
CA LEU A 151 -26.64 -13.52 2.69
C LEU A 151 -27.66 -14.55 3.21
N ASN A 152 -27.74 -14.70 4.53
CA ASN A 152 -28.50 -15.79 5.14
C ASN A 152 -29.92 -15.40 5.56
N GLY A 153 -30.43 -14.22 5.20
CA GLY A 153 -31.78 -13.78 5.56
C GLY A 153 -32.90 -14.71 5.05
N GLY A 154 -33.96 -14.84 5.85
CA GLY A 154 -35.12 -15.69 5.59
C GLY A 154 -35.92 -15.32 4.34
N SER A 155 -35.72 -14.13 3.75
CA SER A 155 -36.34 -13.77 2.46
C SER A 155 -36.00 -14.71 1.31
N LEU A 156 -34.96 -15.55 1.46
CA LEU A 156 -34.58 -16.58 0.48
C LEU A 156 -35.18 -17.96 0.76
N ALA A 157 -36.11 -18.09 1.72
CA ALA A 157 -36.81 -19.35 1.95
C ALA A 157 -37.54 -19.81 0.68
N GLY A 158 -37.23 -21.02 0.21
CA GLY A 158 -37.78 -21.57 -1.03
C GLY A 158 -37.22 -20.97 -2.33
N PHE A 159 -36.13 -20.20 -2.27
CA PHE A 159 -35.50 -19.63 -3.45
C PHE A 159 -34.98 -20.70 -4.42
N ASP A 160 -35.22 -20.52 -5.73
CA ASP A 160 -34.68 -21.39 -6.77
C ASP A 160 -33.21 -21.08 -7.06
N TRP A 161 -32.32 -21.84 -6.42
CA TRP A 161 -30.88 -21.73 -6.60
C TRP A 161 -30.38 -22.05 -8.01
N GLY A 162 -31.17 -22.74 -8.85
CA GLY A 162 -30.85 -22.99 -10.25
C GLY A 162 -30.64 -21.71 -11.04
N ARG A 163 -31.33 -20.62 -10.63
CA ARG A 163 -31.20 -19.29 -11.22
C ARG A 163 -29.80 -18.70 -11.09
N LEU A 164 -29.05 -19.04 -10.03
CA LEU A 164 -27.69 -18.56 -9.80
C LEU A 164 -26.61 -19.43 -10.45
N LYS A 165 -26.99 -20.52 -11.13
CA LYS A 165 -26.05 -21.48 -11.75
C LYS A 165 -25.91 -21.30 -13.26
N LYS A 166 -26.60 -20.33 -13.84
CA LYS A 166 -26.53 -20.08 -15.29
C LYS A 166 -25.18 -19.49 -15.69
N PRO A 167 -24.69 -19.76 -16.93
CA PRO A 167 -23.45 -19.19 -17.42
C PRO A 167 -23.41 -17.67 -17.31
N GLY A 168 -22.28 -17.12 -16.88
CA GLY A 168 -22.07 -15.67 -16.74
C GLY A 168 -22.35 -15.13 -15.33
N ILE A 169 -23.18 -15.83 -14.56
CA ILE A 169 -23.53 -15.45 -13.19
C ILE A 169 -22.41 -15.83 -12.23
N CYS A 170 -22.00 -14.85 -11.41
CA CYS A 170 -21.03 -15.03 -10.32
C CYS A 170 -21.74 -14.91 -8.97
N SER A 171 -21.70 -15.95 -8.15
CA SER A 171 -22.34 -15.96 -6.82
C SER A 171 -21.31 -16.02 -5.69
N PHE A 172 -21.59 -15.31 -4.59
CA PHE A 172 -20.76 -15.28 -3.39
C PHE A 172 -21.64 -15.60 -2.18
N GLY A 173 -21.39 -16.70 -1.47
CA GLY A 173 -22.09 -17.05 -0.23
C GLY A 173 -21.32 -16.71 1.03
N VAL A 174 -22.03 -16.63 2.16
CA VAL A 174 -21.43 -16.43 3.48
C VAL A 174 -21.91 -17.48 4.48
N ASN A 175 -21.03 -17.88 5.40
CA ASN A 175 -21.37 -18.80 6.49
C ASN A 175 -22.08 -20.08 5.98
N ASN A 176 -23.05 -20.64 6.72
CA ASN A 176 -23.67 -21.93 6.39
C ASN A 176 -24.64 -21.93 5.20
N GLY A 177 -25.12 -20.78 4.71
CA GLY A 177 -26.00 -20.75 3.54
C GLY A 177 -25.36 -21.42 2.31
N ALA A 178 -24.03 -21.32 2.18
CA ALA A 178 -23.29 -21.94 1.09
C ALA A 178 -23.36 -23.48 1.07
N HIS A 179 -23.72 -24.12 2.18
CA HIS A 179 -23.94 -25.56 2.24
C HIS A 179 -25.04 -26.01 1.26
N ALA A 180 -26.13 -25.25 1.17
CA ALA A 180 -27.27 -25.64 0.36
C ALA A 180 -27.13 -25.22 -1.12
N PHE A 181 -26.63 -24.01 -1.43
CA PHE A 181 -26.67 -23.50 -2.81
C PHE A 181 -25.36 -23.58 -3.61
N ARG A 182 -24.21 -23.77 -2.95
CA ARG A 182 -22.87 -23.97 -3.58
C ARG A 182 -22.41 -22.78 -4.47
N PRO A 183 -21.96 -21.66 -3.88
CA PRO A 183 -21.51 -20.48 -4.62
C PRO A 183 -20.17 -20.67 -5.35
N ASN A 184 -19.84 -19.74 -6.25
CA ASN A 184 -18.47 -19.64 -6.80
C ASN A 184 -17.47 -19.20 -5.73
N PHE A 185 -17.86 -18.24 -4.89
CA PHE A 185 -17.02 -17.68 -3.83
C PHE A 185 -17.67 -17.84 -2.46
N TRP A 186 -16.86 -17.98 -1.42
CA TRP A 186 -17.35 -18.09 -0.06
C TRP A 186 -16.40 -17.46 0.95
N THR A 187 -16.96 -16.88 2.02
CA THR A 187 -16.18 -16.39 3.14
C THR A 187 -16.91 -16.56 4.46
N CYS A 188 -16.11 -16.68 5.51
CA CYS A 188 -16.55 -16.68 6.89
C CYS A 188 -15.57 -15.88 7.74
N VAL A 189 -16.02 -15.51 8.95
CA VAL A 189 -15.20 -14.80 9.94
C VAL A 189 -15.23 -15.49 11.30
N ASP A 190 -16.30 -16.22 11.61
CA ASP A 190 -16.40 -17.02 12.83
C ASP A 190 -15.51 -18.27 12.79
N ASP A 191 -15.48 -19.00 13.91
CA ASP A 191 -14.67 -20.20 14.03
C ASP A 191 -15.06 -21.28 13.00
N PRO A 192 -14.08 -21.92 12.32
CA PRO A 192 -14.34 -22.93 11.28
C PRO A 192 -15.20 -24.10 11.72
N THR A 193 -15.18 -24.42 13.01
CA THR A 193 -15.98 -25.49 13.62
C THR A 193 -17.48 -25.24 13.56
N ARG A 194 -17.92 -24.03 13.19
CA ARG A 194 -19.33 -23.66 13.04
C ARG A 194 -19.88 -23.88 11.64
N PHE A 195 -19.04 -24.29 10.69
CA PHE A 195 -19.43 -24.39 9.28
C PHE A 195 -19.41 -25.82 8.77
N MET A 196 -20.40 -26.14 7.93
CA MET A 196 -20.59 -27.48 7.37
C MET A 196 -19.34 -27.99 6.62
N PRO A 197 -18.87 -29.24 6.89
CA PRO A 197 -17.72 -29.86 6.21
C PRO A 197 -17.78 -29.79 4.69
N SER A 198 -18.96 -30.04 4.13
CA SER A 198 -19.14 -30.04 2.68
C SER A 198 -18.83 -28.70 2.03
N ILE A 199 -18.86 -27.56 2.75
CA ILE A 199 -18.41 -26.27 2.20
C ILE A 199 -16.89 -26.32 2.03
N TRP A 200 -16.17 -26.80 3.04
CA TRP A 200 -14.72 -26.93 3.05
C TRP A 200 -14.21 -27.94 2.01
N GLU A 201 -14.91 -29.06 1.87
CA GLU A 201 -14.51 -30.17 1.00
C GLU A 201 -14.71 -29.88 -0.49
N ASP A 202 -15.65 -29.03 -0.85
CA ASP A 202 -15.99 -28.74 -2.25
C ASP A 202 -14.88 -27.92 -2.94
N PRO A 203 -14.12 -28.48 -3.89
CA PRO A 203 -13.04 -27.76 -4.55
C PRO A 203 -13.53 -26.66 -5.50
N ALA A 204 -14.80 -26.71 -5.95
CA ALA A 204 -15.37 -25.73 -6.87
C ALA A 204 -15.62 -24.38 -6.19
N ILE A 205 -15.78 -24.36 -4.86
CA ILE A 205 -15.96 -23.14 -4.08
C ILE A 205 -14.59 -22.51 -3.79
N MET A 206 -14.38 -21.27 -4.22
CA MET A 206 -13.22 -20.46 -3.82
C MET A 206 -13.48 -19.84 -2.44
N LYS A 207 -12.64 -20.17 -1.46
CA LYS A 207 -12.86 -19.87 -0.04
C LYS A 207 -11.88 -18.82 0.44
N PHE A 208 -12.39 -17.69 0.93
CA PHE A 208 -11.61 -16.63 1.55
C PHE A 208 -11.79 -16.69 3.06
N VAL A 209 -10.70 -16.90 3.79
CA VAL A 209 -10.75 -17.20 5.22
C VAL A 209 -9.72 -16.35 5.96
N PRO A 210 -10.02 -15.83 7.16
CA PRO A 210 -9.01 -15.24 8.02
C PRO A 210 -7.86 -16.22 8.23
N MET A 211 -6.62 -15.76 8.10
CA MET A 211 -5.44 -16.61 8.34
C MET A 211 -5.48 -17.27 9.73
N ALA A 212 -6.06 -16.58 10.74
CA ALA A 212 -6.21 -17.07 12.13
C ALA A 212 -6.89 -18.43 12.25
N HIS A 213 -7.58 -18.83 11.19
CA HIS A 213 -8.34 -20.06 11.14
C HIS A 213 -7.63 -21.18 10.39
N PHE A 214 -6.48 -20.93 9.75
CA PHE A 214 -5.76 -21.90 8.92
C PHE A 214 -5.39 -23.19 9.65
N GLU A 215 -4.98 -23.08 10.92
CA GLU A 215 -4.60 -24.23 11.76
C GLU A 215 -5.76 -24.85 12.53
N LYS A 216 -6.95 -24.30 12.41
CA LYS A 216 -8.10 -24.83 13.13
C LYS A 216 -8.66 -26.05 12.42
N PRO A 217 -9.19 -27.02 13.16
CA PRO A 217 -9.97 -28.11 12.58
C PRO A 217 -11.32 -27.58 12.10
N VAL A 218 -11.99 -28.39 11.28
CA VAL A 218 -13.40 -28.26 10.96
C VAL A 218 -14.18 -29.26 11.83
N TRP A 219 -15.43 -28.96 12.16
CA TRP A 219 -16.29 -29.91 12.86
C TRP A 219 -16.91 -30.88 11.86
N ASP A 220 -16.60 -32.17 11.98
CA ASP A 220 -17.25 -33.23 11.22
C ASP A 220 -18.54 -33.63 11.95
N SER A 221 -19.66 -33.08 11.47
CA SER A 221 -20.98 -33.37 12.04
C SER A 221 -21.42 -34.82 11.84
N ALA A 222 -20.91 -35.52 10.83
CA ALA A 222 -21.26 -36.92 10.58
C ALA A 222 -20.52 -37.85 11.55
N ALA A 223 -19.25 -37.57 11.83
CA ALA A 223 -18.45 -38.33 12.78
C ALA A 223 -18.56 -37.85 14.24
N GLY A 224 -19.21 -36.70 14.47
CA GLY A 224 -19.34 -36.09 15.80
C GLY A 224 -17.99 -35.72 16.43
N THR A 225 -17.01 -35.34 15.61
CA THR A 225 -15.63 -35.07 16.05
C THR A 225 -14.97 -33.99 15.20
N PHE A 226 -13.79 -33.54 15.62
CA PHE A 226 -12.98 -32.62 14.83
C PHE A 226 -12.27 -33.34 13.68
N SER A 227 -12.25 -32.71 12.50
CA SER A 227 -11.52 -33.21 11.34
C SER A 227 -10.02 -33.29 11.65
N LYS A 228 -9.38 -34.35 11.14
CA LYS A 228 -7.90 -34.45 11.16
C LYS A 228 -7.24 -33.36 10.30
N ARG A 229 -7.91 -32.97 9.20
CA ARG A 229 -7.48 -31.90 8.30
C ARG A 229 -7.72 -30.54 8.95
N ARG A 230 -6.79 -29.62 8.75
CA ARG A 230 -6.90 -28.19 9.06
C ARG A 230 -7.50 -27.43 7.90
N VAL A 231 -8.05 -26.24 8.17
CA VAL A 231 -8.62 -25.35 7.14
C VAL A 231 -7.66 -25.14 5.96
N ARG A 232 -6.37 -24.91 6.22
CA ARG A 232 -5.36 -24.66 5.19
C ARG A 232 -5.13 -25.82 4.22
N GLU A 233 -5.56 -27.03 4.58
CA GLU A 233 -5.38 -28.26 3.80
C GLU A 233 -6.56 -28.53 2.85
N PHE A 234 -7.62 -27.73 2.91
CA PHE A 234 -8.73 -27.82 1.97
C PHE A 234 -8.42 -27.11 0.66
N SER A 235 -8.98 -27.64 -0.43
CA SER A 235 -8.78 -27.10 -1.77
C SER A 235 -9.38 -25.71 -1.90
N ASN A 236 -8.71 -24.87 -2.70
CA ASN A 236 -9.22 -23.55 -3.09
C ASN A 236 -9.46 -22.62 -1.88
N VAL A 237 -8.62 -22.73 -0.85
CA VAL A 237 -8.61 -21.85 0.34
C VAL A 237 -7.53 -20.78 0.19
N PHE A 238 -7.95 -19.54 0.38
CA PHE A 238 -7.10 -18.35 0.42
C PHE A 238 -7.28 -17.60 1.74
N GLY A 239 -6.15 -17.30 2.36
CA GLY A 239 -6.05 -16.59 3.62
C GLY A 239 -6.09 -15.09 3.41
N TYR A 240 -6.65 -14.36 4.36
CA TYR A 240 -6.48 -12.91 4.43
C TYR A 240 -6.22 -12.44 5.87
N ARG A 241 -5.54 -11.30 5.99
CA ARG A 241 -5.34 -10.60 7.27
C ARG A 241 -6.58 -9.77 7.58
N ARG A 242 -7.04 -9.79 8.82
CA ARG A 242 -8.24 -9.04 9.25
C ARG A 242 -7.93 -8.10 10.41
N ASN A 243 -8.73 -7.05 10.55
CA ASN A 243 -8.69 -6.15 11.69
C ASN A 243 -10.11 -5.87 12.24
N GLU A 244 -10.18 -5.26 13.42
CA GLU A 244 -11.42 -5.01 14.17
C GLU A 244 -11.59 -3.53 14.58
N ALA A 245 -11.01 -2.63 13.78
CA ALA A 245 -10.99 -1.18 13.96
C ALA A 245 -11.59 -0.51 12.72
N PHE A 246 -12.90 -0.41 12.66
CA PHE A 246 -13.59 0.15 11.50
C PHE A 246 -13.26 1.64 11.32
N HIS A 247 -12.86 2.02 10.11
CA HIS A 247 -12.64 3.40 9.70
C HIS A 247 -13.00 3.56 8.22
N ALA A 248 -14.13 4.23 7.94
CA ALA A 248 -14.74 4.24 6.61
C ALA A 248 -13.79 4.75 5.50
N ALA A 249 -13.06 5.84 5.73
CA ALA A 249 -12.23 6.47 4.71
C ALA A 249 -11.03 5.64 4.22
N GLN A 250 -10.62 4.62 4.99
CA GLN A 250 -9.54 3.72 4.59
C GLN A 250 -10.03 2.31 4.24
N TRP A 251 -11.29 1.98 4.52
CA TRP A 251 -11.80 0.60 4.46
C TRP A 251 -11.60 -0.09 3.11
N LEU A 252 -11.77 0.63 2.00
CA LEU A 252 -11.55 0.09 0.65
C LEU A 252 -10.07 -0.13 0.29
N PHE A 253 -9.15 0.51 1.01
CA PHE A 253 -7.74 0.63 0.62
C PHE A 253 -6.75 0.22 1.72
N GLU A 254 -7.24 -0.12 2.92
CA GLU A 254 -6.42 -0.66 3.99
C GLU A 254 -5.89 -2.06 3.62
N ASP A 255 -4.75 -2.44 4.21
CA ASP A 255 -3.98 -3.64 3.87
C ASP A 255 -4.53 -4.93 4.53
N THR A 256 -5.72 -4.83 5.11
CA THR A 256 -6.44 -5.90 5.80
C THR A 256 -7.91 -5.88 5.41
N ILE A 257 -8.64 -6.94 5.75
CA ILE A 257 -10.08 -7.03 5.56
C ILE A 257 -10.76 -6.77 6.91
N ASN A 258 -11.28 -5.56 7.08
CA ASN A 258 -12.05 -5.20 8.26
C ASN A 258 -13.47 -5.78 8.19
N TRP A 259 -13.97 -6.26 9.32
CA TRP A 259 -15.28 -6.88 9.45
C TRP A 259 -16.15 -6.21 10.53
N GLY A 260 -15.86 -4.95 10.88
CA GLY A 260 -16.53 -4.17 11.91
C GLY A 260 -15.70 -4.01 13.20
N ASN A 261 -16.21 -3.23 14.16
CA ASN A 261 -15.53 -2.97 15.42
C ASN A 261 -15.66 -4.12 16.43
N HIS A 262 -14.64 -4.33 17.26
CA HIS A 262 -14.83 -5.12 18.50
C HIS A 262 -15.95 -4.53 19.35
N SER A 263 -16.64 -5.36 20.14
CA SER A 263 -17.61 -4.91 21.16
C SER A 263 -17.07 -3.80 22.09
N LYS A 264 -15.76 -3.79 22.40
CA LYS A 264 -15.07 -2.75 23.19
C LYS A 264 -14.98 -1.40 22.45
N ARG A 265 -15.36 -1.35 21.17
CA ARG A 265 -15.30 -0.21 20.25
C ARG A 265 -16.65 0.02 19.56
N GLY A 266 -17.75 -0.38 20.21
CA GLY A 266 -19.10 -0.19 19.67
C GLY A 266 -19.66 -1.37 18.86
N GLY A 267 -18.87 -2.40 18.54
CA GLY A 267 -19.39 -3.64 17.95
C GLY A 267 -19.77 -3.55 16.46
N GLY A 268 -20.79 -4.32 16.05
CA GLY A 268 -21.26 -4.37 14.66
C GLY A 268 -20.40 -5.20 13.72
N ARG A 269 -19.86 -6.34 14.21
CA ARG A 269 -19.10 -7.26 13.38
C ARG A 269 -19.99 -8.05 12.44
N SER A 270 -19.56 -8.20 11.18
CA SER A 270 -20.30 -9.00 10.21
C SER A 270 -19.44 -9.48 9.06
N VAL A 271 -19.70 -10.73 8.65
CA VAL A 271 -19.14 -11.34 7.46
C VAL A 271 -19.49 -10.57 6.17
N MET A 272 -20.61 -9.83 6.16
CA MET A 272 -21.02 -9.04 4.99
C MET A 272 -19.99 -7.96 4.64
N LEU A 273 -19.39 -7.31 5.65
CA LEU A 273 -18.32 -6.34 5.43
C LEU A 273 -17.12 -7.02 4.77
N ALA A 274 -16.67 -8.16 5.32
CA ALA A 274 -15.57 -8.92 4.73
C ALA A 274 -15.87 -9.35 3.28
N ALA A 275 -17.07 -9.88 3.02
CA ALA A 275 -17.49 -10.32 1.69
C ALA A 275 -17.49 -9.17 0.67
N LEU A 276 -18.01 -7.99 1.03
CA LEU A 276 -17.99 -6.81 0.17
C LEU A 276 -16.55 -6.33 -0.11
N ARG A 277 -15.67 -6.36 0.90
CA ARG A 277 -14.26 -6.00 0.72
C ARG A 277 -13.57 -6.95 -0.25
N ILE A 278 -13.80 -8.25 -0.10
CA ILE A 278 -13.27 -9.29 -0.99
C ILE A 278 -13.83 -9.09 -2.40
N ALA A 279 -15.14 -8.84 -2.56
CA ALA A 279 -15.74 -8.58 -3.87
C ALA A 279 -15.08 -7.40 -4.59
N PHE A 280 -14.85 -6.29 -3.88
CA PHE A 280 -14.13 -5.14 -4.42
C PHE A 280 -12.71 -5.51 -4.86
N LEU A 281 -11.97 -6.25 -4.03
CA LEU A 281 -10.62 -6.73 -4.35
C LEU A 281 -10.61 -7.63 -5.59
N LEU A 282 -11.57 -8.54 -5.72
CA LEU A 282 -11.69 -9.42 -6.88
C LEU A 282 -12.03 -8.69 -8.18
N GLY A 283 -12.31 -7.39 -8.15
CA GLY A 283 -12.58 -6.55 -9.31
C GLY A 283 -14.06 -6.30 -9.59
N PHE A 284 -14.96 -6.85 -8.78
CA PHE A 284 -16.37 -6.56 -8.91
C PHE A 284 -16.61 -5.08 -8.59
N ARG A 285 -17.38 -4.43 -9.47
CA ARG A 285 -17.83 -3.04 -9.31
C ARG A 285 -19.35 -2.93 -9.19
N ARG A 286 -20.08 -4.02 -9.44
CA ARG A 286 -21.52 -4.14 -9.24
C ARG A 286 -21.81 -5.39 -8.41
N VAL A 287 -22.45 -5.21 -7.25
CA VAL A 287 -22.80 -6.30 -6.32
C VAL A 287 -24.29 -6.22 -5.99
N CYS A 288 -25.03 -7.29 -6.28
CA CYS A 288 -26.44 -7.46 -5.96
C CYS A 288 -26.59 -8.26 -4.67
N LEU A 289 -27.27 -7.71 -3.68
CA LEU A 289 -27.48 -8.31 -2.37
C LEU A 289 -28.77 -9.14 -2.37
N LEU A 290 -28.64 -10.42 -2.03
CA LEU A 290 -29.76 -11.35 -1.84
C LEU A 290 -29.80 -11.78 -0.37
N GLY A 291 -30.99 -11.99 0.20
CA GLY A 291 -31.12 -12.38 1.62
C GLY A 291 -30.67 -11.29 2.59
N CYS A 292 -30.63 -10.03 2.14
CA CYS A 292 -30.19 -8.89 2.92
C CYS A 292 -31.35 -8.30 3.73
N ASP A 293 -31.86 -9.03 4.72
CA ASP A 293 -33.13 -8.65 5.37
C ASP A 293 -32.97 -7.51 6.36
N PHE A 294 -31.85 -7.49 7.10
CA PHE A 294 -31.58 -6.56 8.21
C PHE A 294 -32.69 -6.55 9.27
N HIS A 295 -33.38 -7.69 9.38
CA HIS A 295 -34.40 -7.97 10.36
C HIS A 295 -34.30 -9.44 10.76
N MET A 296 -34.49 -9.73 12.04
CA MET A 296 -34.58 -11.09 12.53
C MET A 296 -35.52 -11.14 13.73
N ASP A 297 -36.45 -12.08 13.74
CA ASP A 297 -37.31 -12.37 14.88
C ASP A 297 -37.61 -13.88 14.95
N GLU A 298 -38.52 -14.30 15.84
CA GLU A 298 -38.83 -15.72 16.01
C GLU A 298 -39.41 -16.38 14.74
N LYS A 299 -40.06 -15.60 13.86
CA LYS A 299 -40.69 -16.04 12.61
C LYS A 299 -39.81 -15.79 11.39
N HIS A 300 -38.98 -14.76 11.43
CA HIS A 300 -38.08 -14.34 10.36
C HIS A 300 -36.64 -14.66 10.75
N ARG A 301 -36.23 -15.90 10.52
CA ARG A 301 -34.89 -16.42 10.83
C ARG A 301 -34.06 -16.61 9.56
N TYR A 302 -32.98 -17.39 9.63
CA TYR A 302 -32.24 -17.78 8.44
C TYR A 302 -33.11 -18.65 7.51
N TRP A 303 -32.81 -18.65 6.22
CA TRP A 303 -33.56 -19.44 5.22
C TRP A 303 -33.29 -20.95 5.30
N PHE A 304 -32.29 -21.38 6.07
CA PHE A 304 -31.96 -22.77 6.36
C PHE A 304 -32.21 -23.10 7.83
N GLU A 305 -32.29 -24.39 8.15
CA GLU A 305 -32.54 -24.89 9.51
C GLU A 305 -31.43 -24.47 10.48
N GLU A 306 -31.74 -23.51 11.34
CA GLU A 306 -30.87 -23.03 12.41
C GLU A 306 -31.73 -22.30 13.46
N ASP A 307 -31.75 -22.83 14.69
CA ASP A 307 -32.44 -22.18 15.78
C ASP A 307 -31.65 -20.98 16.33
N ARG A 308 -32.39 -19.94 16.75
CA ARG A 308 -31.79 -18.76 17.37
C ARG A 308 -32.46 -18.48 18.70
N THR A 309 -31.65 -18.40 19.75
CA THR A 309 -32.13 -17.98 21.07
C THR A 309 -32.57 -16.52 21.03
N LYS A 310 -33.47 -16.12 21.93
CA LYS A 310 -33.91 -14.71 22.07
C LYS A 310 -32.74 -13.73 22.22
N SER A 311 -31.70 -14.14 22.95
CA SER A 311 -30.46 -13.34 23.10
C SER A 311 -29.70 -13.20 21.77
N ALA A 312 -29.55 -14.29 21.01
CA ALA A 312 -28.91 -14.24 19.69
C ALA A 312 -29.67 -13.37 18.69
N ILE A 313 -31.00 -13.39 18.73
CA ILE A 313 -31.86 -12.51 17.92
C ILE A 313 -31.63 -11.04 18.28
N SER A 314 -31.66 -10.72 19.59
CA SER A 314 -31.43 -9.35 20.07
C SER A 314 -30.04 -8.82 19.66
N ASN A 315 -29.00 -9.64 19.82
CA ASN A 315 -27.62 -9.30 19.43
C ASN A 315 -27.48 -9.07 17.92
N ASN A 316 -28.16 -9.88 17.10
CA ASN A 316 -28.21 -9.69 15.65
C ASN A 316 -28.89 -8.36 15.29
N GLN A 317 -30.04 -8.04 15.88
CA GLN A 317 -30.72 -6.78 15.62
C GLN A 317 -29.87 -5.56 15.99
N ASN A 318 -29.22 -5.57 17.16
CA ASN A 318 -28.27 -4.53 17.53
C ASN A 318 -27.12 -4.40 16.51
N SER A 319 -26.61 -5.53 16.02
CA SER A 319 -25.56 -5.53 14.99
C SER A 319 -26.05 -4.94 13.67
N TYR A 320 -27.29 -5.22 13.25
CA TYR A 320 -27.89 -4.62 12.05
C TYR A 320 -28.03 -3.10 12.15
N GLN A 321 -28.40 -2.59 13.33
CA GLN A 321 -28.48 -1.15 13.58
C GLN A 321 -27.11 -0.48 13.43
N ILE A 322 -26.07 -1.03 14.08
CA ILE A 322 -24.70 -0.50 13.99
C ILE A 322 -24.17 -0.57 12.55
N MET A 323 -24.39 -1.70 11.88
CA MET A 323 -23.96 -1.90 10.49
C MET A 323 -24.61 -0.93 9.51
N THR A 324 -25.85 -0.52 9.76
CA THR A 324 -26.53 0.50 8.93
C THR A 324 -25.71 1.79 8.95
N GLY A 325 -25.26 2.24 10.13
CA GLY A 325 -24.38 3.40 10.27
C GLY A 325 -23.00 3.22 9.62
N TYR A 326 -22.43 2.00 9.60
CA TYR A 326 -21.21 1.73 8.84
C TYR A 326 -21.43 1.86 7.33
N PHE A 327 -22.54 1.36 6.80
CA PHE A 327 -22.83 1.47 5.37
C PHE A 327 -23.16 2.91 4.95
N GLU A 328 -23.80 3.70 5.80
CA GLU A 328 -23.99 5.13 5.56
C GLU A 328 -22.65 5.86 5.40
N GLN A 329 -21.68 5.56 6.28
CA GLN A 329 -20.33 6.11 6.19
C GLN A 329 -19.55 5.59 4.97
N LEU A 330 -19.74 4.34 4.57
CA LEU A 330 -19.06 3.74 3.43
C LEU A 330 -19.62 4.20 2.08
N ARG A 331 -20.91 4.53 2.00
CA ARG A 331 -21.60 4.90 0.76
C ARG A 331 -20.84 5.93 -0.10
N PRO A 332 -20.39 7.10 0.42
CA PRO A 332 -19.66 8.07 -0.40
C PRO A 332 -18.33 7.50 -0.94
N HIS A 333 -17.64 6.65 -0.18
CA HIS A 333 -16.40 6.02 -0.63
C HIS A 333 -16.66 4.94 -1.68
N PHE A 334 -17.79 4.24 -1.59
CA PHE A 334 -18.24 3.29 -2.60
C PHE A 334 -18.56 4.00 -3.92
N GLU A 335 -19.25 5.14 -3.86
CA GLU A 335 -19.54 6.00 -5.01
C GLU A 335 -18.25 6.52 -5.67
N GLU A 336 -17.31 7.07 -4.88
CA GLU A 336 -16.01 7.56 -5.38
C GLU A 336 -15.20 6.45 -6.08
N ALA A 337 -15.32 5.21 -5.61
CA ALA A 337 -14.58 4.07 -6.16
C ALA A 337 -15.29 3.34 -7.33
N ASP A 338 -16.47 3.81 -7.75
CA ASP A 338 -17.40 3.13 -8.66
C ASP A 338 -17.74 1.70 -8.20
N PHE A 339 -17.97 1.52 -6.90
CA PHE A 339 -18.36 0.26 -6.29
C PHE A 339 -19.85 0.28 -5.94
N LYS A 340 -20.70 -0.13 -6.88
CA LYS A 340 -22.15 -0.08 -6.78
C LYS A 340 -22.69 -1.31 -6.05
N ILE A 341 -23.38 -1.06 -4.96
CA ILE A 341 -24.11 -2.08 -4.20
C ILE A 341 -25.61 -1.87 -4.43
N LEU A 342 -26.31 -2.95 -4.79
CA LEU A 342 -27.74 -2.95 -5.07
C LEU A 342 -28.43 -3.94 -4.13
N ASN A 343 -29.57 -3.57 -3.59
CA ASN A 343 -30.37 -4.44 -2.75
C ASN A 343 -31.50 -5.07 -3.57
N CYS A 344 -31.51 -6.40 -3.71
CA CYS A 344 -32.54 -7.12 -4.45
C CYS A 344 -33.64 -7.66 -3.54
N ASN A 345 -33.64 -7.34 -2.25
CA ASN A 345 -34.74 -7.63 -1.34
C ASN A 345 -35.58 -6.33 -1.12
N PRO A 346 -36.77 -6.21 -1.75
CA PRO A 346 -37.62 -5.02 -1.62
C PRO A 346 -38.06 -4.75 -0.17
N GLU A 347 -38.25 -5.83 0.61
CA GLU A 347 -38.68 -5.80 2.02
C GLU A 347 -37.50 -5.63 3.00
N SER A 348 -36.27 -5.48 2.49
CA SER A 348 -35.08 -5.28 3.32
C SER A 348 -35.21 -4.05 4.20
N ARG A 349 -34.79 -4.15 5.47
CA ARG A 349 -34.66 -2.98 6.35
C ARG A 349 -33.39 -2.17 6.10
N LEU A 350 -32.44 -2.68 5.31
CA LEU A 350 -31.27 -1.91 4.89
C LEU A 350 -31.62 -1.05 3.68
N LYS A 351 -31.87 0.23 3.92
CA LYS A 351 -32.27 1.20 2.88
C LYS A 351 -31.13 2.08 2.35
N VAL A 352 -29.91 1.88 2.84
CA VAL A 352 -28.73 2.68 2.45
C VAL A 352 -28.38 2.52 0.96
N PHE A 353 -28.59 1.31 0.43
CA PHE A 353 -28.29 0.98 -0.97
C PHE A 353 -29.57 1.02 -1.83
N PRO A 354 -29.46 1.45 -3.10
CA PRO A 354 -30.59 1.46 -4.02
C PRO A 354 -31.17 0.06 -4.23
N GLN A 355 -32.48 0.00 -4.43
CA GLN A 355 -33.19 -1.24 -4.76
C GLN A 355 -32.98 -1.60 -6.24
N ALA A 356 -32.96 -2.90 -6.55
CA ALA A 356 -32.88 -3.40 -7.91
C ALA A 356 -33.73 -4.66 -8.08
N ASP A 357 -34.29 -4.84 -9.28
CA ASP A 357 -35.05 -6.02 -9.63
C ASP A 357 -34.13 -7.22 -9.89
N LEU A 358 -34.39 -8.35 -9.22
CA LEU A 358 -33.52 -9.51 -9.33
C LEU A 358 -33.57 -10.17 -10.72
N ASP A 359 -34.73 -10.20 -11.36
CA ASP A 359 -34.89 -10.82 -12.68
C ASP A 359 -34.12 -10.03 -13.75
N GLU A 360 -34.17 -8.71 -13.68
CA GLU A 360 -33.40 -7.83 -14.57
C GLU A 360 -31.88 -8.01 -14.38
N GLU A 361 -31.40 -8.04 -13.14
CA GLU A 361 -29.97 -8.19 -12.85
C GLU A 361 -29.43 -9.55 -13.28
N LEU A 362 -30.18 -10.64 -13.05
CA LEU A 362 -29.79 -11.98 -13.48
C LEU A 362 -29.71 -12.05 -15.01
N LYS A 363 -30.74 -11.56 -15.69
CA LYS A 363 -30.79 -11.54 -17.16
C LYS A 363 -29.63 -10.74 -17.74
N ALA A 364 -29.26 -9.62 -17.13
CA ALA A 364 -28.13 -8.80 -17.57
C ALA A 364 -26.76 -9.47 -17.35
N ALA A 365 -26.65 -10.38 -16.39
CA ALA A 365 -25.41 -11.09 -16.07
C ALA A 365 -25.21 -12.39 -16.86
N GLU A 366 -26.29 -12.98 -17.38
CA GLU A 366 -26.25 -14.21 -18.18
C GLU A 366 -25.45 -14.02 -19.49
N ILE A 367 -24.72 -15.07 -19.90
CA ILE A 367 -24.07 -15.12 -21.23
C ILE A 367 -24.78 -16.12 -22.12
N ASP A 368 -24.92 -15.77 -23.40
CA ASP A 368 -25.45 -16.67 -24.42
C ASP A 368 -24.42 -17.76 -24.75
N VAL A 369 -24.82 -19.01 -24.57
CA VAL A 369 -24.02 -20.21 -24.86
C VAL A 369 -24.60 -21.03 -26.01
N SER A 370 -25.58 -20.51 -26.73
CA SER A 370 -26.24 -21.20 -27.84
C SER A 370 -25.45 -21.19 -29.16
N ALA A 371 -24.42 -20.33 -29.25
CA ALA A 371 -23.62 -20.18 -30.45
C ALA A 371 -22.82 -21.45 -30.81
N SER A 372 -22.72 -21.74 -32.11
CA SER A 372 -21.94 -22.88 -32.62
C SER A 372 -20.44 -22.62 -32.62
N THR A 373 -19.65 -23.65 -32.34
CA THR A 373 -18.18 -23.62 -32.49
C THR A 373 -17.72 -23.85 -33.94
N ALA A 374 -18.65 -24.11 -34.87
CA ALA A 374 -18.34 -24.38 -36.26
C ALA A 374 -17.51 -23.27 -36.89
N GLY A 375 -16.35 -23.64 -37.44
CA GLY A 375 -15.43 -22.71 -38.08
C GLY A 375 -14.66 -21.79 -37.13
N MET A 376 -14.73 -21.93 -35.80
CA MET A 376 -13.98 -21.05 -34.89
C MET A 376 -12.45 -21.19 -34.99
N TYR A 377 -11.95 -22.29 -35.57
CA TYR A 377 -10.53 -22.47 -35.91
C TYR A 377 -10.10 -21.83 -37.24
N VAL A 378 -11.04 -21.29 -38.02
CA VAL A 378 -10.72 -20.54 -39.25
C VAL A 378 -10.06 -19.22 -38.86
N ASP A 379 -8.86 -18.98 -39.38
CA ASP A 379 -8.07 -17.77 -39.14
C ASP A 379 -8.61 -16.59 -39.95
N ARG A 380 -9.79 -16.12 -39.54
CA ARG A 380 -10.46 -14.98 -40.13
C ARG A 380 -9.63 -13.70 -40.03
N TYR A 381 -8.66 -13.61 -39.12
CA TYR A 381 -7.76 -12.46 -39.01
C TYR A 381 -6.79 -12.40 -40.20
N LYS A 382 -6.28 -13.56 -40.67
CA LYS A 382 -5.52 -13.60 -41.92
C LYS A 382 -6.39 -13.29 -43.13
N ASP A 383 -7.63 -13.78 -43.16
CA ASP A 383 -8.53 -13.62 -44.31
C ASP A 383 -9.13 -12.21 -44.42
N SER A 384 -9.32 -11.53 -43.29
CA SER A 384 -9.87 -10.16 -43.22
C SER A 384 -8.79 -9.07 -43.22
N LYS A 385 -7.51 -9.43 -43.19
CA LYS A 385 -6.43 -8.45 -43.31
C LYS A 385 -6.52 -7.77 -44.67
N PRO A 386 -6.60 -6.43 -44.74
CA PRO A 386 -6.56 -5.73 -46.02
C PRO A 386 -5.27 -6.14 -46.74
N LYS A 387 -5.38 -6.62 -47.98
CA LYS A 387 -4.19 -6.81 -48.82
C LYS A 387 -3.47 -5.46 -48.86
N PRO A 388 -2.15 -5.41 -48.60
CA PRO A 388 -1.41 -4.17 -48.68
C PRO A 388 -1.67 -3.53 -50.05
N GLN A 389 -2.18 -2.30 -50.07
CA GLN A 389 -2.21 -1.54 -51.32
C GLN A 389 -0.77 -1.44 -51.82
N ALA A 390 -0.54 -1.83 -53.08
CA ALA A 390 0.76 -1.71 -53.70
C ALA A 390 1.19 -0.23 -53.62
N PRO A 391 2.34 0.09 -53.00
CA PRO A 391 2.81 1.46 -52.94
C PRO A 391 3.02 1.98 -54.36
N ALA A 392 2.61 3.22 -54.61
CA ALA A 392 2.93 3.92 -55.85
C ALA A 392 4.45 3.85 -56.08
N ARG A 393 4.85 3.44 -57.30
CA ARG A 393 6.25 3.27 -57.69
C ARG A 393 7.05 4.56 -57.41
N GLN A 394 7.86 4.54 -56.35
CA GLN A 394 8.96 5.47 -56.19
C GLN A 394 10.23 4.87 -56.84
N PRO A 395 11.11 5.70 -57.43
CA PRO A 395 12.29 5.24 -58.13
C PRO A 395 13.25 4.53 -57.17
N THR A 396 13.81 3.44 -57.68
CA THR A 396 14.58 2.40 -56.98
C THR A 396 15.84 2.94 -56.30
N PRO A 397 16.05 2.69 -54.99
CA PRO A 397 17.38 2.62 -54.42
C PRO A 397 17.90 1.18 -54.45
N ALA A 398 19.23 1.08 -54.57
CA ALA A 398 20.06 -0.11 -54.74
C ALA A 398 19.83 -1.26 -53.72
N PRO A 399 20.32 -2.48 -54.00
CA PRO A 399 19.83 -3.72 -53.38
C PRO A 399 20.07 -3.80 -51.87
N GLN A 400 19.03 -4.24 -51.15
CA GLN A 400 19.04 -4.47 -49.71
C GLN A 400 19.95 -5.64 -49.33
N LEU A 401 20.93 -5.36 -48.46
CA LEU A 401 21.61 -6.36 -47.66
C LEU A 401 20.64 -6.96 -46.62
N ARG A 402 20.76 -8.28 -46.45
CA ARG A 402 19.92 -9.17 -45.66
C ARG A 402 19.64 -8.66 -44.24
N LYS A 403 18.41 -8.92 -43.76
CA LYS A 403 17.99 -8.75 -42.36
C LYS A 403 18.92 -9.51 -41.41
N SER A 404 19.68 -8.78 -40.62
CA SER A 404 20.30 -9.28 -39.39
C SER A 404 19.37 -9.02 -38.18
N PRO A 405 19.54 -9.75 -37.06
CA PRO A 405 18.72 -9.59 -35.87
C PRO A 405 18.83 -8.16 -35.34
N VAL A 406 17.73 -7.63 -34.82
CA VAL A 406 17.73 -6.35 -34.08
C VAL A 406 18.75 -6.47 -32.94
N PRO A 407 19.84 -5.69 -32.95
CA PRO A 407 20.70 -5.58 -31.78
C PRO A 407 19.86 -4.88 -30.71
N GLY A 408 19.75 -5.48 -29.52
CA GLY A 408 19.51 -4.69 -28.32
C GLY A 408 20.48 -3.51 -28.30
N LEU A 409 20.04 -2.34 -27.83
CA LEU A 409 20.95 -1.23 -27.57
C LEU A 409 22.12 -1.78 -26.74
N LYS A 410 23.25 -2.02 -27.42
CA LYS A 410 24.47 -2.48 -26.77
C LYS A 410 24.90 -1.34 -25.85
N ASN A 411 25.05 -1.66 -24.56
CA ASN A 411 25.90 -0.93 -23.63
C ASN A 411 27.26 -0.73 -24.32
N GLY A 412 27.50 0.45 -24.90
CA GLY A 412 28.65 0.63 -25.78
C GLY A 412 28.94 2.04 -26.27
N ARG A 413 28.23 3.08 -25.80
CA ARG A 413 28.75 4.45 -25.90
C ARG A 413 29.37 4.80 -24.57
N LYS A 414 30.66 5.12 -24.57
CA LYS A 414 31.33 5.68 -23.40
C LYS A 414 30.69 7.03 -23.12
N ALA A 415 30.21 7.23 -21.89
CA ALA A 415 29.80 8.54 -21.41
C ALA A 415 30.92 9.56 -21.64
N ASP A 416 30.56 10.81 -21.94
CA ASP A 416 31.51 11.91 -21.98
C ASP A 416 32.20 12.03 -20.61
N LEU A 417 33.46 11.61 -20.58
CA LEU A 417 34.21 11.40 -19.36
C LEU A 417 34.37 12.70 -18.53
N PRO A 418 34.62 13.88 -19.16
CA PRO A 418 34.49 15.18 -18.50
C PRO A 418 33.16 15.42 -17.76
N LEU A 419 32.01 15.25 -18.43
CA LEU A 419 30.69 15.47 -17.82
C LEU A 419 30.45 14.48 -16.67
N LEU A 420 30.77 13.21 -16.90
CA LEU A 420 30.62 12.17 -15.89
C LEU A 420 31.46 12.46 -14.64
N ASN A 421 32.74 12.79 -14.82
CA ASN A 421 33.64 13.12 -13.71
C ASN A 421 33.14 14.37 -12.97
N HIS A 422 32.60 15.36 -13.68
CA HIS A 422 31.99 16.53 -13.07
C HIS A 422 30.81 16.17 -12.18
N LEU A 423 29.85 15.38 -12.70
CA LEU A 423 28.69 14.91 -11.93
C LEU A 423 29.11 14.18 -10.66
N ILE A 424 30.02 13.20 -10.77
CA ILE A 424 30.51 12.43 -9.63
C ILE A 424 31.16 13.35 -8.60
N ARG A 425 32.01 14.30 -9.02
CA ARG A 425 32.65 15.26 -8.11
C ARG A 425 31.61 16.08 -7.35
N VAL A 426 30.64 16.67 -8.06
CA VAL A 426 29.59 17.49 -7.42
C VAL A 426 28.81 16.66 -6.40
N ILE A 427 28.39 15.44 -6.76
CA ILE A 427 27.63 14.57 -5.85
C ILE A 427 28.46 14.23 -4.61
N GLN A 428 29.73 13.86 -4.78
CA GLN A 428 30.61 13.47 -3.68
C GLN A 428 31.00 14.66 -2.78
N SER A 429 31.11 15.87 -3.32
CA SER A 429 31.43 17.08 -2.55
C SER A 429 30.20 17.73 -1.93
N SER A 430 28.99 17.33 -2.31
CA SER A 430 27.75 17.88 -1.77
C SER A 430 27.48 17.31 -0.38
N PRO A 431 27.39 18.14 0.68
CA PRO A 431 27.18 17.66 2.03
C PRO A 431 25.75 17.12 2.20
N ALA A 432 25.64 15.92 2.77
CA ALA A 432 24.35 15.38 3.19
C ALA A 432 23.81 16.14 4.40
N ARG A 433 22.55 16.56 4.32
CA ARG A 433 21.81 17.22 5.39
C ARG A 433 20.86 16.21 6.00
N SER A 434 20.79 16.15 7.32
CA SER A 434 19.95 15.17 8.04
C SER A 434 18.52 15.64 8.30
N GLU A 435 18.27 16.94 8.28
CA GLU A 435 16.96 17.56 8.57
C GLU A 435 16.38 18.17 7.29
N PRO A 436 15.07 18.02 7.00
CA PRO A 436 14.08 17.30 7.80
C PRO A 436 14.16 15.77 7.61
N PHE A 437 14.99 15.33 6.67
CA PHE A 437 15.42 13.96 6.40
C PHE A 437 16.72 14.02 5.58
N VAL A 438 17.38 12.87 5.40
CA VAL A 438 18.67 12.79 4.68
C VAL A 438 18.52 13.16 3.20
N HIS A 439 19.14 14.27 2.80
CA HIS A 439 19.08 14.77 1.43
C HIS A 439 20.36 15.53 1.03
N LEU A 440 20.51 15.78 -0.28
CA LEU A 440 21.57 16.59 -0.88
C LEU A 440 20.98 17.84 -1.52
N ARG A 441 21.75 18.92 -1.45
CA ARG A 441 21.64 20.07 -2.34
C ARG A 441 22.80 20.01 -3.31
N LEU A 442 22.51 20.13 -4.60
CA LEU A 442 23.48 20.07 -5.68
C LEU A 442 23.60 21.47 -6.27
N GLU A 443 24.82 21.97 -6.35
CA GLU A 443 25.13 23.27 -6.94
C GLU A 443 26.10 23.09 -8.10
N SER A 444 25.92 23.88 -9.17
CA SER A 444 26.74 23.78 -10.38
C SER A 444 26.83 22.35 -10.94
N VAL A 445 25.71 21.62 -10.91
CA VAL A 445 25.66 20.18 -11.21
C VAL A 445 26.01 19.85 -12.66
N PHE A 446 25.85 20.83 -13.56
CA PHE A 446 26.29 20.75 -14.94
C PHE A 446 27.33 21.84 -15.23
N PRO A 447 28.37 21.56 -16.03
CA PRO A 447 29.27 22.60 -16.53
C PRO A 447 28.47 23.69 -17.28
N ALA A 448 28.83 24.96 -17.12
CA ALA A 448 28.03 26.09 -17.64
C ALA A 448 27.70 25.98 -19.15
N GLU A 449 28.67 25.55 -19.97
CA GLU A 449 28.49 25.37 -21.41
C GLU A 449 27.52 24.21 -21.76
N ILE A 450 27.57 23.13 -20.98
CA ILE A 450 26.63 22.01 -21.10
C ILE A 450 25.24 22.47 -20.67
N TYR A 451 25.14 23.21 -19.57
CA TYR A 451 23.87 23.73 -19.08
C TYR A 451 23.19 24.65 -20.10
N ARG A 452 23.93 25.60 -20.68
CA ARG A 452 23.42 26.46 -21.77
C ARG A 452 22.92 25.62 -22.94
N SER A 453 23.70 24.60 -23.33
CA SER A 453 23.30 23.66 -24.38
C SER A 453 22.06 22.84 -24.03
N MET A 454 21.83 22.50 -22.76
CA MET A 454 20.61 21.82 -22.30
C MET A 454 19.39 22.70 -22.51
N LEU A 455 19.47 23.98 -22.15
CA LEU A 455 18.36 24.94 -22.30
C LEU A 455 18.02 25.17 -23.78
N GLU A 456 19.03 25.44 -24.62
CA GLU A 456 18.86 25.63 -26.07
C GLU A 456 18.24 24.41 -26.77
N LYS A 457 18.44 23.21 -26.21
CA LYS A 457 18.05 21.95 -26.84
C LYS A 457 16.88 21.26 -26.15
N LEU A 458 16.22 21.92 -25.21
CA LEU A 458 14.97 21.44 -24.64
C LEU A 458 13.99 21.11 -25.78
N PRO A 459 13.29 19.95 -25.72
CA PRO A 459 12.27 19.65 -26.72
C PRO A 459 11.15 20.69 -26.72
N GLU A 460 10.49 20.84 -27.86
CA GLU A 460 9.23 21.59 -27.98
C GLU A 460 8.09 20.82 -27.29
N ASP A 461 7.02 21.51 -26.89
CA ASP A 461 5.87 20.91 -26.18
C ASP A 461 5.29 19.70 -26.93
N SER A 462 5.23 19.76 -28.26
CA SER A 462 4.71 18.68 -29.11
C SER A 462 5.52 17.38 -29.04
N ALA A 463 6.75 17.43 -28.54
CA ALA A 463 7.57 16.23 -28.34
C ALA A 463 7.21 15.49 -27.04
N TYR A 464 6.60 16.17 -26.07
CA TYR A 464 6.25 15.62 -24.76
C TYR A 464 4.92 14.85 -24.80
N HIS A 465 4.72 14.02 -23.78
CA HIS A 465 3.46 13.36 -23.46
C HIS A 465 2.86 13.93 -22.17
N GLU A 466 1.54 14.04 -22.09
CA GLU A 466 0.88 14.41 -20.84
C GLU A 466 1.10 13.34 -19.76
N LEU A 467 1.61 13.74 -18.60
CA LEU A 467 1.75 12.89 -17.42
C LEU A 467 0.57 13.13 -16.49
N ARG A 468 -0.48 12.33 -16.67
CA ARG A 468 -1.71 12.43 -15.88
C ARG A 468 -1.45 12.07 -14.41
N HIS A 469 -1.52 13.08 -13.55
CA HIS A 469 -1.51 12.96 -12.09
C HIS A 469 -2.71 13.73 -11.54
N ARG A 470 -3.42 13.22 -10.52
CA ARG A 470 -4.66 13.82 -9.98
C ARG A 470 -4.49 15.32 -9.68
N ASP A 471 -3.38 15.68 -9.05
CA ASP A 471 -3.09 17.07 -8.66
C ASP A 471 -2.66 17.97 -9.82
N ALA A 472 -2.39 17.39 -10.99
CA ALA A 472 -1.93 18.07 -12.19
C ALA A 472 -2.98 18.06 -13.31
N ILE A 473 -4.21 17.59 -13.09
CA ILE A 473 -5.29 17.69 -14.08
C ILE A 473 -5.95 19.06 -13.95
N GLN A 474 -6.03 19.77 -15.06
CA GLN A 474 -6.69 21.07 -15.17
C GLN A 474 -8.20 20.90 -15.38
N PRO A 475 -9.01 21.97 -15.18
CA PRO A 475 -10.46 21.92 -15.38
C PRO A 475 -10.90 21.47 -16.79
N ASP A 476 -10.04 21.63 -17.80
CA ASP A 476 -10.28 21.19 -19.18
C ASP A 476 -9.94 19.70 -19.43
N GLY A 477 -9.49 18.97 -18.40
CA GLY A 477 -9.14 17.55 -18.47
C GLY A 477 -7.73 17.25 -19.01
N ARG A 478 -6.95 18.29 -19.35
CA ARG A 478 -5.54 18.15 -19.75
C ARG A 478 -4.63 18.14 -18.54
N SER A 479 -3.42 17.58 -18.70
CA SER A 479 -2.43 17.65 -17.64
C SER A 479 -1.56 18.91 -17.72
N ALA A 480 -1.43 19.62 -16.60
CA ALA A 480 -0.43 20.66 -16.36
C ALA A 480 1.00 20.11 -16.19
N ARG A 481 1.22 18.81 -16.37
CA ARG A 481 2.55 18.19 -16.31
C ARG A 481 2.81 17.39 -17.56
N LEU A 482 3.90 17.72 -18.24
CA LEU A 482 4.37 17.03 -19.43
C LEU A 482 5.64 16.25 -19.10
N ARG A 483 5.82 15.11 -19.78
CA ARG A 483 7.01 14.27 -19.68
C ARG A 483 7.60 13.91 -21.03
N PHE A 484 8.91 13.87 -21.11
CA PHE A 484 9.65 13.36 -22.26
C PHE A 484 10.63 12.28 -21.76
N GLY A 485 10.41 11.06 -22.21
CA GLY A 485 11.29 9.93 -21.93
C GLY A 485 12.42 9.82 -22.95
N PHE A 486 13.49 9.11 -22.60
CA PHE A 486 14.64 8.89 -23.49
C PHE A 486 14.55 7.56 -24.26
N GLY A 487 13.32 7.11 -24.57
CA GLY A 487 13.05 5.92 -25.36
C GLY A 487 13.34 6.12 -26.85
N ALA A 488 13.45 5.02 -27.60
CA ALA A 488 13.78 5.08 -29.03
C ALA A 488 12.73 5.86 -29.85
N GLU A 489 11.46 5.79 -29.46
CA GLU A 489 10.35 6.48 -30.12
C GLU A 489 10.45 7.99 -29.89
N GLU A 490 10.51 8.43 -28.63
CA GLU A 490 10.55 9.85 -28.27
C GLU A 490 11.84 10.51 -28.78
N MET A 491 12.97 9.85 -28.64
CA MET A 491 14.25 10.34 -29.17
C MET A 491 14.22 10.45 -30.70
N GLY A 492 13.44 9.61 -31.38
CA GLY A 492 13.21 9.68 -32.82
C GLY A 492 12.57 11.00 -33.27
N ARG A 493 11.81 11.67 -32.39
CA ARG A 493 11.13 12.94 -32.67
C ARG A 493 12.06 14.17 -32.58
N LEU A 494 13.25 14.02 -31.99
CA LEU A 494 14.21 15.12 -31.87
C LEU A 494 15.06 15.28 -33.14
N PRO A 495 15.41 16.52 -33.52
CA PRO A 495 16.43 16.78 -34.53
C PRO A 495 17.74 16.06 -34.20
N ALA A 496 18.48 15.62 -35.22
CA ALA A 496 19.69 14.81 -35.02
C ALA A 496 20.73 15.45 -34.04
N PRO A 497 21.01 16.77 -34.09
CA PRO A 497 21.92 17.40 -33.13
C PRO A 497 21.39 17.38 -31.69
N HIS A 498 20.09 17.59 -31.49
CA HIS A 498 19.43 17.55 -30.17
C HIS A 498 19.44 16.12 -29.61
N ARG A 499 19.09 15.15 -30.45
CA ARG A 499 19.12 13.72 -30.10
C ARG A 499 20.53 13.30 -29.67
N ALA A 500 21.57 13.67 -30.41
CA ALA A 500 22.95 13.31 -30.08
C ALA A 500 23.38 13.90 -28.73
N PHE A 501 23.04 15.16 -28.49
CA PHE A 501 23.31 15.85 -27.23
C PHE A 501 22.62 15.17 -26.04
N TRP A 502 21.31 14.95 -26.13
CA TRP A 502 20.52 14.33 -25.06
C TRP A 502 20.92 12.88 -24.77
N LEU A 503 21.35 12.12 -25.79
CA LEU A 503 21.94 10.79 -25.57
C LEU A 503 23.23 10.84 -24.76
N ASN A 504 24.04 11.90 -24.90
CA ASN A 504 25.25 12.07 -24.09
C ASN A 504 24.89 12.30 -22.61
N ILE A 505 23.97 13.23 -22.34
CA ILE A 505 23.48 13.51 -20.97
C ILE A 505 22.89 12.24 -20.34
N PHE A 506 22.04 11.54 -21.07
CA PHE A 506 21.44 10.28 -20.64
C PHE A 506 22.49 9.23 -20.31
N SER A 507 23.49 9.05 -21.18
CA SER A 507 24.58 8.08 -20.96
C SER A 507 25.41 8.40 -19.73
N ALA A 508 25.64 9.68 -19.42
CA ALA A 508 26.38 10.08 -18.22
C ALA A 508 25.57 9.82 -16.94
N LEU A 509 24.27 10.17 -16.92
CA LEU A 509 23.40 9.98 -15.76
C LEU A 509 23.06 8.51 -15.47
N GLN A 510 23.06 7.63 -16.48
CA GLN A 510 22.87 6.18 -16.30
C GLN A 510 24.15 5.43 -15.90
N ASP A 511 25.31 6.09 -15.87
CA ASP A 511 26.56 5.44 -15.50
C ASP A 511 26.50 4.97 -14.04
N ARG A 512 26.88 3.71 -13.79
CA ARG A 512 26.85 3.11 -12.44
C ARG A 512 27.69 3.86 -11.42
N ARG A 513 28.68 4.65 -11.85
CA ARG A 513 29.48 5.48 -10.94
C ARG A 513 28.68 6.67 -10.40
N VAL A 514 27.72 7.21 -11.16
CA VAL A 514 26.78 8.23 -10.67
C VAL A 514 25.82 7.61 -9.66
N GLU A 515 25.30 6.41 -9.95
CA GLU A 515 24.46 5.64 -9.01
C GLU A 515 25.20 5.38 -7.70
N ALA A 516 26.45 4.90 -7.77
CA ALA A 516 27.28 4.66 -6.60
C ALA A 516 27.58 5.94 -5.80
N ALA A 517 27.79 7.08 -6.48
CA ALA A 517 28.01 8.36 -5.83
C ALA A 517 26.77 8.79 -5.02
N PHE A 518 25.56 8.69 -5.59
CA PHE A 518 24.33 8.99 -4.87
C PHE A 518 24.06 8.03 -3.73
N LEU A 519 24.24 6.71 -3.93
CA LEU A 519 24.08 5.71 -2.88
C LEU A 519 25.01 5.97 -1.69
N ASN A 520 26.27 6.33 -1.95
CA ASN A 520 27.22 6.65 -0.89
C ASN A 520 26.86 7.96 -0.17
N ALA A 521 26.49 9.01 -0.91
CA ALA A 521 26.14 10.31 -0.34
C ALA A 521 24.84 10.24 0.48
N LEU A 522 23.87 9.42 0.07
CA LEU A 522 22.58 9.22 0.74
C LEU A 522 22.53 7.96 1.62
N LYS A 523 23.68 7.37 1.95
CA LYS A 523 23.76 6.06 2.63
C LYS A 523 22.94 5.98 3.91
N GLU A 524 22.85 7.07 4.67
CA GLU A 524 22.10 7.12 5.93
C GLU A 524 20.60 7.07 5.67
N GLY A 525 20.09 7.88 4.74
CA GLY A 525 18.68 7.82 4.34
C GLY A 525 18.31 6.50 3.68
N PHE A 526 19.23 5.92 2.89
CA PHE A 526 19.04 4.63 2.24
C PHE A 526 19.01 3.49 3.28
N ARG A 527 19.89 3.52 4.28
CA ARG A 527 19.88 2.57 5.42
C ARG A 527 18.69 2.75 6.34
N HIS A 528 18.24 3.98 6.57
CA HIS A 528 17.02 4.24 7.35
C HIS A 528 15.83 3.47 6.76
N ARG A 529 15.77 3.38 5.43
CA ARG A 529 14.68 2.71 4.73
C ARG A 529 14.89 1.20 4.52
N PHE A 530 16.09 0.77 4.16
CA PHE A 530 16.37 -0.62 3.76
C PHE A 530 17.13 -1.43 4.83
N GLY A 531 17.57 -0.81 5.92
CA GLY A 531 18.33 -1.47 6.99
C GLY A 531 19.56 -2.24 6.48
N GLU A 532 19.79 -3.41 7.06
CA GLU A 532 20.92 -4.30 6.77
C GLU A 532 20.94 -4.87 5.34
N VAL A 533 19.84 -4.75 4.58
CA VAL A 533 19.79 -5.19 3.18
C VAL A 533 20.10 -4.07 2.19
N SER A 534 20.46 -2.87 2.65
CA SER A 534 20.78 -1.70 1.80
C SER A 534 21.74 -2.04 0.66
N ASP A 535 22.77 -2.84 0.95
CA ASP A 535 23.84 -3.14 0.01
C ASP A 535 23.46 -4.23 -1.01
N LYS A 536 22.30 -4.87 -0.82
CA LYS A 536 21.73 -5.90 -1.70
C LYS A 536 20.65 -5.36 -2.63
N VAL A 537 20.23 -4.11 -2.44
CA VAL A 537 19.17 -3.48 -3.23
C VAL A 537 19.67 -3.24 -4.66
N VAL A 538 18.95 -3.79 -5.64
CA VAL A 538 19.25 -3.58 -7.05
C VAL A 538 18.39 -2.46 -7.60
N LEU A 539 19.04 -1.43 -8.17
CA LEU A 539 18.38 -0.25 -8.69
C LEU A 539 18.26 -0.28 -10.22
N ARG A 540 17.25 0.44 -10.72
CA ARG A 540 17.03 0.70 -12.14
C ARG A 540 16.83 2.21 -12.34
N PRO A 541 17.78 2.92 -12.97
CA PRO A 541 17.62 4.35 -13.26
C PRO A 541 16.58 4.59 -14.35
N VAL A 542 15.75 5.60 -14.14
CA VAL A 542 14.81 6.16 -15.11
C VAL A 542 15.07 7.65 -15.18
N ILE A 543 15.24 8.17 -16.40
CA ILE A 543 15.52 9.59 -16.65
C ILE A 543 14.39 10.14 -17.49
N GLU A 544 13.84 11.27 -17.08
CA GLU A 544 12.74 11.95 -17.75
C GLU A 544 12.94 13.47 -17.69
N LEU A 545 12.70 14.16 -18.80
CA LEU A 545 12.50 15.61 -18.78
C LEU A 545 11.06 15.88 -18.39
N ILE A 546 10.87 16.76 -17.41
CA ILE A 546 9.57 17.18 -16.91
C ILE A 546 9.39 18.66 -17.19
N ARG A 547 8.23 19.01 -17.72
CA ARG A 547 7.79 20.39 -17.90
C ARG A 547 6.47 20.57 -17.17
N ASP A 548 6.52 21.30 -16.06
CA ASP A 548 5.33 21.69 -15.32
C ASP A 548 4.83 23.05 -15.88
N LEU A 549 3.53 23.13 -16.16
CA LEU A 549 2.84 24.27 -16.75
C LEU A 549 1.98 25.00 -15.69
N PRO A 550 1.48 26.22 -15.96
CA PRO A 550 0.56 26.91 -15.06
C PRO A 550 -0.60 26.03 -14.59
N GLY A 551 -0.89 26.06 -13.29
CA GLY A 551 -1.87 25.18 -12.64
C GLY A 551 -1.30 23.88 -12.09
N TYR A 552 -0.03 23.54 -12.38
CA TYR A 552 0.62 22.41 -11.74
C TYR A 552 0.81 22.65 -10.24
N ARG A 553 0.43 21.65 -9.44
CA ARG A 553 0.75 21.53 -8.01
C ARG A 553 0.88 20.06 -7.64
N ILE A 554 1.55 19.78 -6.54
CA ILE A 554 1.54 18.47 -5.91
C ILE A 554 1.58 18.64 -4.40
N GLY A 555 0.62 18.01 -3.72
CA GLY A 555 0.52 18.06 -2.26
C GLY A 555 1.73 17.44 -1.56
N VAL A 556 1.80 17.60 -0.24
CA VAL A 556 2.87 16.99 0.58
C VAL A 556 2.77 15.47 0.51
N HIS A 557 3.86 14.82 0.09
CA HIS A 557 3.94 13.37 -0.08
C HIS A 557 5.39 12.89 0.18
N THR A 558 5.57 11.58 0.29
CA THR A 558 6.89 10.94 0.51
C THR A 558 7.41 10.20 -0.71
N ASP A 559 6.87 10.50 -1.90
CA ASP A 559 7.03 9.68 -3.11
C ASP A 559 6.42 8.26 -3.00
N ILE A 560 6.39 7.53 -4.13
CA ILE A 560 5.95 6.13 -4.15
C ILE A 560 7.09 5.20 -3.72
N PHE A 561 6.77 4.13 -2.96
CA PHE A 561 7.78 3.20 -2.45
C PHE A 561 8.52 2.40 -3.54
N GLN A 562 8.10 2.40 -4.81
CA GLN A 562 8.93 1.79 -5.87
C GLN A 562 10.18 2.63 -6.18
N LYS A 563 10.18 3.93 -5.84
CA LYS A 563 11.36 4.80 -5.96
C LYS A 563 12.24 4.57 -4.74
N ALA A 564 13.54 4.39 -4.95
CA ALA A 564 14.54 4.26 -3.90
C ALA A 564 15.29 5.57 -3.67
N ILE A 565 15.62 6.28 -4.75
CA ILE A 565 16.25 7.61 -4.73
C ILE A 565 15.54 8.49 -5.74
N THR A 566 15.22 9.71 -5.33
CA THR A 566 14.70 10.77 -6.21
C THR A 566 15.77 11.84 -6.37
N VAL A 567 16.10 12.17 -7.62
CA VAL A 567 16.98 13.28 -7.99
C VAL A 567 16.25 14.18 -8.98
N GLN A 568 16.26 15.48 -8.72
CA GLN A 568 15.70 16.48 -9.61
C GLN A 568 16.72 17.58 -9.85
N PHE A 569 17.07 17.81 -11.11
CA PHE A 569 17.90 18.92 -11.56
C PHE A 569 17.01 20.03 -12.14
N TYR A 570 17.27 21.27 -11.76
CA TYR A 570 16.48 22.43 -12.18
C TYR A 570 17.06 23.07 -13.44
N LEU A 571 16.16 23.41 -14.38
CA LEU A 571 16.51 23.97 -15.68
C LEU A 571 15.94 25.40 -15.93
N PRO A 572 15.96 26.34 -14.98
CA PRO A 572 15.61 27.73 -15.28
C PRO A 572 16.73 28.41 -16.08
N ALA A 573 16.37 29.42 -16.88
CA ALA A 573 17.36 30.21 -17.63
C ALA A 573 18.21 31.09 -16.70
N ASP A 574 17.62 31.61 -15.63
CA ASP A 574 18.23 32.52 -14.67
C ASP A 574 17.54 32.41 -13.28
N ALA A 575 17.76 33.39 -12.40
CA ALA A 575 17.24 33.40 -11.04
C ALA A 575 15.79 33.92 -10.91
N SER A 576 15.12 34.30 -12.00
CA SER A 576 13.75 34.85 -11.98
C SER A 576 12.72 33.88 -11.40
N GLN A 577 12.95 32.58 -11.55
CA GLN A 577 12.05 31.51 -11.11
C GLN A 577 12.41 30.90 -9.75
N LYS A 578 13.30 31.53 -8.96
CA LYS A 578 13.86 30.94 -7.72
C LYS A 578 12.83 30.37 -6.74
N GLU A 579 11.62 30.93 -6.71
CA GLU A 579 10.54 30.52 -5.80
C GLU A 579 9.79 29.26 -6.25
N LEU A 580 9.96 28.80 -7.50
CA LEU A 580 9.29 27.61 -8.07
C LEU A 580 9.95 26.28 -7.62
N GLY A 581 10.68 26.34 -6.51
CA GLY A 581 11.38 25.23 -5.90
C GLY A 581 10.47 24.15 -5.31
N THR A 582 11.03 22.96 -5.11
CA THR A 582 10.41 21.93 -4.27
C THR A 582 10.59 22.28 -2.80
N THR A 583 9.50 22.25 -2.04
CA THR A 583 9.50 22.49 -0.58
C THR A 583 9.59 21.17 0.16
N TYR A 584 10.48 21.09 1.14
CA TYR A 584 10.57 20.01 2.11
C TYR A 584 9.86 20.40 3.40
N TYR A 585 9.17 19.43 3.99
CA TYR A 585 8.30 19.63 5.14
C TYR A 585 8.76 18.77 6.32
N ARG A 586 8.46 19.23 7.53
CA ARG A 586 8.50 18.42 8.75
C ARG A 586 7.07 18.15 9.22
N ARG A 587 6.84 16.97 9.79
CA ARG A 587 5.58 16.65 10.47
C ARG A 587 5.54 17.34 11.84
N ALA A 588 4.53 18.15 12.09
CA ALA A 588 4.32 18.82 13.38
C ALA A 588 3.68 17.86 14.40
N ALA A 589 3.83 18.17 15.69
CA ALA A 589 3.28 17.36 16.79
C ALA A 589 1.75 17.17 16.72
N GLY A 590 1.02 18.11 16.10
CA GLY A 590 -0.43 18.01 15.84
C GLY A 590 -0.82 17.19 14.59
N GLY A 591 0.13 16.56 13.91
CA GLY A 591 -0.10 15.74 12.72
C GLY A 591 -0.11 16.47 11.37
N GLY A 592 -0.08 17.81 11.37
CA GLY A 592 0.05 18.64 10.16
C GLY A 592 1.49 18.74 9.63
N PHE A 593 1.68 19.44 8.52
CA PHE A 593 3.00 19.68 7.90
C PHE A 593 3.41 21.14 8.05
N ALA A 594 4.65 21.36 8.48
CA ALA A 594 5.27 22.68 8.51
C ALA A 594 6.38 22.72 7.46
N GLU A 595 6.44 23.80 6.68
CA GLU A 595 7.56 24.04 5.77
C GLU A 595 8.86 24.07 6.56
N PHE A 596 9.85 23.33 6.07
CA PHE A 596 11.18 23.31 6.67
C PHE A 596 12.18 24.05 5.78
N GLU A 597 12.20 23.73 4.50
CA GLU A 597 13.19 24.28 3.58
C GLU A 597 12.69 24.22 2.14
N LYS A 598 12.74 25.34 1.43
CA LYS A 598 12.47 25.40 -0.03
C LYS A 598 13.78 25.30 -0.80
N MET A 599 13.83 24.39 -1.77
CA MET A 599 14.98 24.21 -2.66
C MET A 599 14.89 25.23 -3.80
N GLU A 600 15.67 26.32 -3.72
CA GLU A 600 15.64 27.40 -4.71
C GLU A 600 15.80 26.87 -6.14
N PHE A 601 14.86 27.26 -7.01
CA PHE A 601 14.83 26.83 -8.40
C PHE A 601 15.77 27.70 -9.23
N MET A 602 17.06 27.35 -9.18
CA MET A 602 18.18 28.14 -9.70
C MET A 602 18.93 27.42 -10.82
N PRO A 603 19.69 28.16 -11.66
CA PRO A 603 20.44 27.56 -12.74
C PRO A 603 21.45 26.49 -12.26
N ALA A 604 21.45 25.34 -12.93
CA ALA A 604 22.34 24.21 -12.66
C ALA A 604 22.35 23.75 -11.19
N THR A 605 21.24 23.95 -10.46
CA THR A 605 21.06 23.37 -9.13
C THR A 605 20.16 22.13 -9.17
N GLY A 606 20.12 21.40 -8.08
CA GLY A 606 19.23 20.28 -7.92
C GLY A 606 19.19 19.77 -6.48
N HIS A 607 18.38 18.76 -6.25
CA HIS A 607 18.32 18.06 -4.97
C HIS A 607 18.20 16.57 -5.19
N ALA A 608 18.61 15.81 -4.17
CA ALA A 608 18.49 14.37 -4.15
C ALA A 608 18.16 13.87 -2.76
N PHE A 609 17.36 12.82 -2.64
CA PHE A 609 17.08 12.18 -1.36
C PHE A 609 16.76 10.70 -1.52
N ALA A 610 17.04 9.93 -0.48
CA ALA A 610 16.56 8.57 -0.37
C ALA A 610 15.07 8.61 0.01
N VAL A 611 14.24 7.91 -0.74
CA VAL A 611 12.79 7.88 -0.50
C VAL A 611 12.50 7.05 0.74
N HIS A 612 11.78 7.60 1.72
CA HIS A 612 11.31 6.86 2.90
C HIS A 612 10.08 7.52 3.53
N ASP A 613 9.57 6.95 4.61
CA ASP A 613 8.35 7.36 5.32
C ASP A 613 8.33 8.80 5.88
N HIS A 614 9.47 9.49 5.92
CA HIS A 614 9.58 10.87 6.38
C HIS A 614 10.12 11.84 5.32
N SER A 615 10.32 11.39 4.07
CA SER A 615 10.83 12.25 3.00
C SER A 615 9.73 13.18 2.43
N PHE A 616 9.08 13.96 3.30
CA PHE A 616 7.93 14.81 2.96
C PHE A 616 8.32 16.01 2.11
N HIS A 617 7.75 16.10 0.92
CA HIS A 617 8.01 17.18 -0.03
C HIS A 617 6.79 17.48 -0.89
N GLY A 618 6.77 18.65 -1.53
CA GLY A 618 5.67 19.09 -2.39
C GLY A 618 6.02 20.33 -3.20
N VAL A 619 5.12 20.72 -4.10
CA VAL A 619 5.21 21.97 -4.87
C VAL A 619 3.84 22.63 -4.85
N ASP A 620 3.77 23.80 -4.25
CA ASP A 620 2.54 24.57 -4.06
C ASP A 620 2.62 25.98 -4.66
N THR A 621 3.82 26.43 -5.04
CA THR A 621 4.06 27.77 -5.59
C THR A 621 3.51 27.83 -7.02
N PRO A 622 2.55 28.73 -7.31
CA PRO A 622 1.96 28.83 -8.64
C PRO A 622 2.98 29.28 -9.69
N ILE A 623 2.98 28.61 -10.85
CA ILE A 623 3.79 28.99 -12.01
C ILE A 623 3.09 30.16 -12.73
N PRO A 624 3.80 31.28 -13.02
CA PRO A 624 3.23 32.42 -13.74
C PRO A 624 2.69 32.05 -15.14
N PRO A 625 1.62 32.71 -15.63
CA PRO A 625 1.13 32.50 -16.99
C PRO A 625 2.23 32.73 -18.04
N GLY A 626 2.32 31.82 -19.02
CA GLY A 626 3.31 31.91 -20.10
C GLY A 626 4.70 31.37 -19.73
N GLU A 627 4.92 30.99 -18.48
CA GLU A 627 6.16 30.36 -18.03
C GLU A 627 6.00 28.84 -17.87
N ALA A 628 7.14 28.13 -17.82
CA ALA A 628 7.19 26.71 -17.53
C ALA A 628 8.34 26.40 -16.56
N ARG A 629 8.10 25.44 -15.67
CA ARG A 629 9.11 24.92 -14.75
C ARG A 629 9.70 23.65 -15.33
N ASN A 630 10.87 23.77 -15.94
CA ASN A 630 11.58 22.66 -16.58
C ASN A 630 12.54 21.96 -15.60
N SER A 631 12.48 20.65 -15.51
CA SER A 631 13.43 19.87 -14.71
C SER A 631 13.82 18.57 -15.39
N LEU A 632 15.01 18.08 -15.08
CA LEU A 632 15.48 16.75 -15.46
C LEU A 632 15.41 15.87 -14.21
N MET A 633 14.58 14.83 -14.26
CA MET A 633 14.45 13.88 -13.17
C MET A 633 15.31 12.65 -13.45
N LEU A 634 16.06 12.22 -12.45
CA LEU A 634 16.73 10.92 -12.39
C LEU A 634 16.19 10.18 -11.18
N THR A 635 15.39 9.15 -11.44
CA THR A 635 14.75 8.34 -10.39
C THR A 635 15.32 6.93 -10.43
N TYR A 636 15.85 6.46 -9.30
CA TYR A 636 16.27 5.08 -9.16
C TYR A 636 15.13 4.26 -8.59
N TYR A 637 14.59 3.35 -9.39
CA TYR A 637 13.54 2.43 -8.97
C TYR A 637 14.11 1.12 -8.41
N LEU A 638 13.41 0.50 -7.48
CA LEU A 638 13.66 -0.88 -7.08
C LEU A 638 13.45 -1.81 -8.28
N ARG A 639 14.43 -2.67 -8.56
CA ARG A 639 14.32 -3.71 -9.59
C ARG A 639 13.51 -4.89 -9.03
N LYS A 640 12.47 -5.28 -9.77
CA LYS A 640 11.67 -6.47 -9.49
C LYS A 640 12.50 -7.75 -9.56
#